data_AF-A0A356F331-F1
#
_entry.id   AF-A0A356F331-F1
#
_cell.length_a   1.000
_cell.length_b   1.000
_cell.length_c   1.000
_cell.angle_alpha   90.00
_cell.angle_beta   90.00
_cell.angle_gamma   90.00
#
_symmetry.space_group_name_H-M   'P 1'
#
loop_
_entity.id
_entity.type
_entity.pdbx_description
1 polymer ?
#
loop_
_entity_poly.entity_id
_entity_poly.type
_entity_poly.pdbx_seq_one_letter_code
_entity_poly.pdbx_strand_id
1 'polypeptide(L)'
;MSNTKNYKIKSIICSILLCFAMIISAFVGFNIKANDVVMADDGSNYRTVNVSSDLLSSYYNFNTTASTRSAPATPNGWSIITGIGNQVNKDNILSGIVDLTDDTTFSASTFKTSRPKNILENITSDTAYYKNLMINSHNGAGRLGYKSNSLNLEANSYYSISVRLYTNRTEKTDNYDETDAYASIYLSGLETEDSLENQLKFENINTLESWVDYTFYIDTFDSASVNLELWLGSKTSNVQGAVFFNNVTIYRYSEDYYKEYILTKSDTEEDNHNIISFSKSYTEPVTNSSFETTTPLGWTNIAKSTTDAETQICQIVDVNNYSLKDDSTTVSAPRSNNSANNNHALFMYNKEEGYQAIESSKFTVEQLAYYKISFFAKSNCGTGTGATVYLVDKSKDNAIDSAKLTLSTTFTKKSNIYRNDWTQYSFYVYGDELADKEVALQIWLGTNSSKTKGYVFVDDFRMEKVSYQTFSNNSSSSNSTSLNFNNESSSFVVVNSNFNKTQNEDPTTTYPLKPSNWAKSGDTNNNTFSGVIKATAEHFDANKSNYTNTSIVPSRPANHPIHGDNNNVLMIGSTSENNTQSYESDSMTLSANSYYKLSFYVFTDYFKNNETNNGARVTLKNSSRVLFDYQNINFTDNAWHLFETYIKTGNNSENANLFLSFEKTTGYVYFDDIKLETTKEAVYNDFTKQPNVIYSKVDLSFENFDNKTFNTFTKIQTPNNWDGVGQDSDTPTESGIISMNNDSLSLVPPTLSGNNNVLMINSLHNVNYAYTSKESFNFTAKTYYKITVNVLTNNLVAENTSDSKGYGASIILNGSKDIIVKGIDTHGVWKTYTIYLSSEDAINSTISLGLGASNQKISGMVLFDNLKIETTDQNTFLEDLKTSDDNYTKCFINYTEKTETDEEESAWTNDFNWLILPSLITALSIIIAVIGFYVKKINFNKKPKIKTKYDRRKTLDKDIDKREKIALRQQIIDELNAELKSIDDEIAEYNRLAEQKLEEMKAQILEEKQTIERKKLEIEIKKKEATAEREKQLKANPELVSNAKAEKEFERLLSHLDKQEMSLQKQINQKDVKLETTKEADKSNLSKFLERKEFIKNEIAKIEAEIEEIAKEEAEMWEEYKKAKMEAKQRKAEIKAQKANQTPATKSTKNKATNKSSNKKSTQEKSEESQDQNSSNNSSK
;
A
#
# COMPACT_ATOMS: atom_id res chain seq x y z
N MET A 1 -24.12 -2.94 -51.85
CA MET A 1 -23.49 -2.84 -53.18
C MET A 1 -22.83 -1.48 -53.30
N SER A 2 -21.52 -1.45 -53.55
CA SER A 2 -20.69 -0.31 -53.96
C SER A 2 -20.48 0.89 -53.01
N ASN A 3 -19.19 1.09 -52.66
CA ASN A 3 -18.45 2.34 -52.44
C ASN A 3 -18.75 3.29 -51.26
N THR A 4 -17.67 4.00 -50.84
CA THR A 4 -17.50 5.04 -49.78
C THR A 4 -17.43 4.52 -48.33
N LYS A 5 -16.29 4.11 -47.73
CA LYS A 5 -14.86 4.52 -47.70
C LYS A 5 -14.56 5.85 -46.98
N ASN A 6 -14.06 5.69 -45.74
CA ASN A 6 -13.10 6.50 -44.96
C ASN A 6 -13.40 7.99 -44.71
N TYR A 7 -13.00 8.49 -43.53
CA TYR A 7 -13.27 9.82 -42.94
C TYR A 7 -14.59 9.93 -42.14
N LYS A 8 -14.58 9.58 -40.83
CA LYS A 8 -15.25 10.35 -39.73
C LYS A 8 -15.28 9.75 -38.32
N ILE A 9 -14.80 8.53 -38.07
CA ILE A 9 -14.69 7.97 -36.69
C ILE A 9 -13.22 7.67 -36.33
N LYS A 10 -12.32 8.52 -36.85
CA LYS A 10 -11.01 8.85 -36.24
C LYS A 10 -11.12 10.06 -35.29
N SER A 11 -12.36 10.52 -35.00
CA SER A 11 -12.64 11.79 -34.31
C SER A 11 -12.91 11.68 -32.81
N ILE A 12 -13.11 10.47 -32.24
CA ILE A 12 -13.33 10.27 -30.78
C ILE A 12 -12.15 9.53 -30.13
N ILE A 13 -11.42 8.73 -30.92
CA ILE A 13 -10.08 8.24 -30.57
C ILE A 13 -9.06 9.41 -30.54
N CYS A 14 -9.39 10.55 -31.16
CA CYS A 14 -8.76 11.86 -30.99
C CYS A 14 -9.41 12.72 -29.87
N SER A 15 -10.11 12.16 -28.87
CA SER A 15 -10.69 12.97 -27.78
C SER A 15 -10.46 12.42 -26.38
N ILE A 16 -10.24 11.11 -26.22
CA ILE A 16 -9.94 10.52 -24.90
C ILE A 16 -8.44 10.22 -24.74
N LEU A 17 -7.73 9.95 -25.84
CA LEU A 17 -6.27 10.13 -25.94
C LEU A 17 -5.87 11.62 -26.06
N LEU A 18 -6.84 12.55 -26.10
CA LEU A 18 -6.65 14.00 -26.24
C LEU A 18 -6.82 14.80 -24.94
N CYS A 19 -7.41 14.23 -23.88
CA CYS A 19 -7.37 14.87 -22.55
C CYS A 19 -6.10 14.50 -21.77
N PHE A 20 -5.39 13.44 -22.16
CA PHE A 20 -4.03 13.15 -21.67
C PHE A 20 -2.94 14.00 -22.38
N ALA A 21 -3.32 14.91 -23.28
CA ALA A 21 -2.39 15.76 -24.04
C ALA A 21 -2.78 17.26 -24.14
N MET A 22 -3.91 17.72 -23.59
CA MET A 22 -4.35 19.13 -23.72
C MET A 22 -5.02 19.74 -22.47
N ILE A 23 -4.40 19.56 -21.30
CA ILE A 23 -3.98 20.73 -20.52
C ILE A 23 -2.47 20.61 -20.41
N ILE A 24 -1.83 20.87 -21.55
CA ILE A 24 -0.51 21.47 -21.63
C ILE A 24 -0.46 22.50 -20.49
N SER A 25 0.48 22.33 -19.56
CA SER A 25 0.98 23.39 -18.69
C SER A 25 0.85 24.71 -19.43
N ALA A 26 -0.11 25.52 -18.98
CA ALA A 26 -0.76 26.54 -19.78
C ALA A 26 0.18 27.15 -20.82
N PHE A 27 -0.13 26.94 -22.10
CA PHE A 27 0.32 27.81 -23.17
C PHE A 27 -0.38 29.16 -22.97
N VAL A 28 -0.03 29.87 -21.90
CA VAL A 28 0.26 31.27 -22.05
C VAL A 28 1.60 31.30 -22.78
N GLY A 29 1.52 31.10 -24.11
CA GLY A 29 2.42 31.78 -25.00
C GLY A 29 2.15 33.27 -24.79
N PHE A 30 2.70 33.84 -23.71
CA PHE A 30 3.20 35.18 -23.86
C PHE A 30 4.24 35.03 -24.96
N ASN A 31 3.96 35.65 -26.09
CA ASN A 31 5.03 36.17 -26.93
C ASN A 31 5.82 37.14 -26.03
N ILE A 32 6.65 36.59 -25.15
CA ILE A 32 7.80 37.31 -24.64
C ILE A 32 8.68 37.35 -25.88
N LYS A 33 8.60 38.46 -26.60
CA LYS A 33 9.79 38.92 -27.29
C LYS A 33 10.84 38.95 -26.18
N ALA A 34 11.76 37.98 -26.20
CA ALA A 34 13.07 38.25 -25.65
C ALA A 34 13.48 39.54 -26.34
N ASN A 35 13.45 40.66 -25.62
CA ASN A 35 14.30 41.75 -26.02
C ASN A 35 15.68 41.16 -25.80
N ASP A 36 16.25 40.66 -26.89
CA ASP A 36 17.66 40.40 -27.03
C ASP A 36 18.37 41.69 -26.59
N VAL A 37 18.72 41.77 -25.31
CA VAL A 37 19.92 42.48 -24.91
C VAL A 37 21.04 41.46 -25.07
N VAL A 38 21.29 41.11 -26.33
CA VAL A 38 22.63 40.72 -26.76
C VAL A 38 23.44 41.99 -26.54
N MET A 39 24.14 42.07 -25.40
CA MET A 39 25.30 42.95 -25.34
C MET A 39 26.26 42.41 -26.38
N ALA A 40 26.27 43.04 -27.54
CA ALA A 40 27.31 42.83 -28.54
C ALA A 40 28.60 43.31 -27.89
N ASP A 41 29.43 42.38 -27.43
CA ASP A 41 30.82 42.67 -27.13
C ASP A 41 31.71 41.55 -27.67
N ASP A 42 32.90 41.98 -28.04
CA ASP A 42 33.73 41.42 -29.09
C ASP A 42 34.22 39.98 -28.85
N GLY A 43 34.56 39.32 -29.96
CA GLY A 43 34.95 37.93 -29.99
C GLY A 43 36.24 37.65 -29.22
N SER A 44 36.11 37.23 -27.97
CA SER A 44 36.94 36.21 -27.35
C SER A 44 36.41 35.93 -25.94
N ASN A 45 35.84 34.74 -25.73
CA ASN A 45 35.61 34.02 -24.45
C ASN A 45 34.26 33.28 -24.49
N TYR A 46 34.34 31.95 -24.57
CA TYR A 46 33.19 31.05 -24.57
C TYR A 46 32.62 30.94 -23.16
N ARG A 47 31.70 31.83 -22.77
CA ARG A 47 30.91 31.68 -21.53
C ARG A 47 29.49 32.24 -21.67
N THR A 48 28.59 31.55 -20.95
CA THR A 48 27.29 32.01 -20.42
C THR A 48 26.14 32.22 -21.41
N VAL A 49 25.25 31.23 -21.48
CA VAL A 49 23.83 31.58 -21.69
C VAL A 49 23.27 31.93 -20.31
N ASN A 50 23.19 33.22 -20.01
CA ASN A 50 22.32 33.73 -18.95
C ASN A 50 20.87 33.49 -19.38
N VAL A 51 20.35 32.27 -19.22
CA VAL A 51 18.89 32.09 -19.23
C VAL A 51 18.38 32.45 -17.83
N SER A 52 18.37 33.75 -17.55
CA SER A 52 17.47 34.26 -16.53
C SER A 52 16.04 34.14 -17.09
N SER A 53 15.35 33.07 -16.69
CA SER A 53 13.91 33.21 -16.52
C SER A 53 13.74 33.68 -15.10
N ASP A 54 13.20 34.90 -14.93
CA ASP A 54 12.60 35.26 -13.66
C ASP A 54 11.47 34.23 -13.47
N LEU A 55 11.71 33.18 -12.69
CA LEU A 55 10.70 32.14 -12.40
C LEU A 55 9.52 32.74 -11.60
N LEU A 56 9.61 34.04 -11.29
CA LEU A 56 8.65 34.81 -10.54
C LEU A 56 7.71 35.54 -11.51
N SER A 57 6.46 35.11 -11.50
CA SER A 57 5.34 36.04 -11.67
C SER A 57 5.58 37.30 -10.80
N SER A 58 5.11 38.47 -11.26
CA SER A 58 5.21 39.82 -10.66
C SER A 58 4.84 40.03 -9.17
N TYR A 59 4.76 38.98 -8.35
CA TYR A 59 4.30 38.95 -6.96
C TYR A 59 5.42 39.06 -5.92
N TYR A 60 6.67 38.71 -6.25
CA TYR A 60 7.77 38.63 -5.27
C TYR A 60 8.57 39.92 -5.10
N ASN A 61 8.48 40.86 -6.05
CA ASN A 61 9.15 42.18 -5.98
C ASN A 61 8.30 43.25 -5.29
N PHE A 62 7.41 42.85 -4.37
CA PHE A 62 6.51 43.71 -3.57
C PHE A 62 5.69 44.75 -4.37
N ASN A 63 5.59 44.58 -5.71
CA ASN A 63 4.96 45.54 -6.60
C ASN A 63 3.43 45.46 -6.65
N THR A 64 2.87 44.36 -6.14
CA THR A 64 1.45 44.05 -6.15
C THR A 64 0.93 43.76 -4.73
N THR A 65 -0.28 44.23 -4.43
CA THR A 65 -0.88 44.16 -3.09
C THR A 65 -2.14 43.29 -3.10
N ALA A 66 -2.37 42.49 -2.05
CA ALA A 66 -3.56 41.63 -1.93
C ALA A 66 -4.85 42.39 -1.55
N SER A 67 -4.76 43.61 -0.99
CA SER A 67 -5.91 44.47 -0.71
C SER A 67 -5.52 45.96 -0.72
N THR A 68 -6.47 46.85 -1.07
CA THR A 68 -6.25 48.31 -1.17
C THR A 68 -6.80 49.11 0.03
N ARG A 69 -7.27 48.45 1.10
CA ARG A 69 -8.13 49.10 2.10
C ARG A 69 -7.43 49.61 3.37
N SER A 70 -6.15 49.31 3.59
CA SER A 70 -5.36 49.90 4.69
C SER A 70 -3.87 49.91 4.32
N ALA A 71 -3.20 51.06 4.47
CA ALA A 71 -1.76 51.18 4.32
C ALA A 71 -1.07 50.92 5.69
N PRO A 72 -0.03 50.06 5.75
CA PRO A 72 0.62 49.37 4.62
C PRO A 72 -0.21 48.17 4.12
N ALA A 73 -0.19 47.93 2.81
CA ALA A 73 -0.98 46.86 2.19
C ALA A 73 -0.27 45.51 2.27
N THR A 74 -1.02 44.41 2.41
CA THR A 74 -0.41 43.07 2.48
C THR A 74 0.20 42.66 1.12
N PRO A 75 1.46 42.18 1.08
CA PRO A 75 2.08 41.65 -0.13
C PRO A 75 1.37 40.41 -0.68
N ASN A 76 1.23 40.32 -2.00
CA ASN A 76 0.66 39.15 -2.66
C ASN A 76 1.65 37.98 -2.68
N GLY A 77 1.20 36.75 -2.42
CA GLY A 77 2.06 35.56 -2.36
C GLY A 77 2.89 35.43 -1.09
N TRP A 78 2.56 36.21 -0.05
CA TRP A 78 3.20 36.16 1.26
C TRP A 78 2.14 36.07 2.38
N SER A 79 2.48 35.38 3.46
CA SER A 79 1.64 35.21 4.65
C SER A 79 2.37 35.67 5.91
N ILE A 80 1.67 36.33 6.83
CA ILE A 80 2.25 36.77 8.10
C ILE A 80 2.48 35.54 8.99
N ILE A 81 3.67 35.49 9.61
CA ILE A 81 4.05 34.48 10.61
C ILE A 81 4.52 35.14 11.91
N THR A 82 4.28 34.45 13.02
CA THR A 82 4.60 34.92 14.37
C THR A 82 5.39 33.81 15.08
N GLY A 83 6.61 34.08 15.55
CA GLY A 83 7.54 33.05 16.06
C GLY A 83 7.08 32.35 17.35
N ILE A 84 7.92 31.50 17.95
CA ILE A 84 7.56 30.65 19.12
C ILE A 84 7.58 31.47 20.42
N GLY A 85 6.43 31.59 21.12
CA GLY A 85 6.30 32.31 22.41
C GLY A 85 5.30 33.48 22.40
N ASN A 86 4.94 33.98 23.60
CA ASN A 86 3.78 34.83 23.91
C ASN A 86 3.51 36.02 22.97
N GLN A 87 2.22 36.16 22.63
CA GLN A 87 1.47 37.33 22.12
C GLN A 87 2.28 38.41 21.38
N VAL A 88 2.28 38.34 20.04
CA VAL A 88 2.60 39.50 19.20
C VAL A 88 1.59 40.60 19.50
N ASN A 89 2.04 41.70 20.12
CA ASN A 89 1.21 42.87 20.29
C ASN A 89 1.08 43.59 18.93
N LYS A 90 0.18 43.09 18.07
CA LYS A 90 0.00 43.59 16.70
C LYS A 90 -0.28 45.08 16.64
N ASP A 91 -0.82 45.66 17.71
CA ASP A 91 -1.08 47.10 17.81
C ASP A 91 0.22 47.93 17.81
N ASN A 92 1.36 47.32 18.13
CA ASN A 92 2.68 47.96 18.19
C ASN A 92 3.54 47.72 16.93
N ILE A 93 3.07 46.90 15.97
CA ILE A 93 3.81 46.56 14.75
C ILE A 93 3.04 47.07 13.53
N LEU A 94 3.70 47.89 12.72
CA LEU A 94 3.21 48.30 11.40
C LEU A 94 3.96 47.52 10.33
N SER A 95 3.25 46.78 9.48
CA SER A 95 3.88 45.97 8.45
C SER A 95 3.09 45.89 7.15
N GLY A 96 3.81 45.74 6.04
CA GLY A 96 3.28 45.56 4.69
C GLY A 96 4.00 46.45 3.68
N ILE A 97 3.45 46.54 2.47
CA ILE A 97 4.08 47.25 1.36
C ILE A 97 3.98 48.77 1.56
N VAL A 98 5.12 49.43 1.47
CA VAL A 98 5.28 50.89 1.46
C VAL A 98 5.94 51.33 0.16
N ASP A 99 5.59 52.53 -0.29
CA ASP A 99 6.16 53.14 -1.49
C ASP A 99 7.16 54.22 -1.08
N LEU A 100 8.42 54.07 -1.47
CA LEU A 100 9.53 54.94 -1.11
C LEU A 100 9.89 55.96 -2.22
N THR A 101 9.05 56.10 -3.26
CA THR A 101 9.30 56.97 -4.43
C THR A 101 9.64 58.40 -4.03
N ASP A 102 8.86 59.01 -3.13
CA ASP A 102 9.12 60.36 -2.61
C ASP A 102 8.58 60.54 -1.17
N ASP A 103 8.80 61.72 -0.58
CA ASP A 103 8.35 62.02 0.80
C ASP A 103 6.83 62.24 0.90
N THR A 104 6.14 62.35 -0.24
CA THR A 104 4.68 62.48 -0.30
C THR A 104 3.99 61.12 -0.26
N THR A 105 4.65 60.08 -0.77
CA THR A 105 4.18 58.68 -0.70
C THR A 105 4.62 57.97 0.58
N PHE A 106 5.75 58.37 1.19
CA PHE A 106 6.23 57.85 2.48
C PHE A 106 6.22 58.91 3.59
N SER A 107 5.27 58.83 4.52
CA SER A 107 5.24 59.73 5.69
C SER A 107 5.74 59.04 6.95
N ALA A 108 6.80 59.58 7.56
CA ALA A 108 7.32 59.11 8.85
C ALA A 108 6.26 59.18 9.97
N SER A 109 5.32 60.12 9.89
CA SER A 109 4.20 60.23 10.83
C SER A 109 3.20 59.07 10.72
N THR A 110 3.03 58.52 9.51
CA THR A 110 2.14 57.40 9.21
C THR A 110 2.80 56.06 9.54
N PHE A 111 4.04 55.86 9.08
CA PHE A 111 4.74 54.59 9.18
C PHE A 111 5.62 54.45 10.43
N LYS A 112 5.72 55.52 11.24
CA LYS A 112 6.43 55.57 12.53
C LYS A 112 7.92 55.19 12.42
N THR A 113 8.53 55.47 11.27
CA THR A 113 9.95 55.25 10.99
C THR A 113 10.39 56.22 9.88
N SER A 114 11.69 56.51 9.79
CA SER A 114 12.24 57.36 8.73
C SER A 114 12.32 56.59 7.39
N ARG A 115 12.34 57.34 6.27
CA ARG A 115 12.53 56.74 4.96
C ARG A 115 13.96 56.23 4.83
N PRO A 116 14.20 55.00 4.29
CA PRO A 116 15.55 54.54 3.96
C PRO A 116 16.33 55.56 3.12
N LYS A 117 17.62 55.72 3.41
CA LYS A 117 18.54 56.58 2.64
C LYS A 117 19.04 55.84 1.38
N ASN A 118 19.54 56.58 0.39
CA ASN A 118 20.21 56.05 -0.81
C ASN A 118 19.41 55.02 -1.62
N ILE A 119 18.09 55.20 -1.75
CA ILE A 119 17.21 54.32 -2.56
C ILE A 119 17.54 54.39 -4.08
N LEU A 120 18.37 55.36 -4.52
CA LEU A 120 18.49 55.82 -5.91
C LEU A 120 19.80 55.46 -6.63
N GLU A 121 20.67 54.62 -6.10
CA GLU A 121 21.91 54.28 -6.82
C GLU A 121 21.63 53.24 -7.92
N ASN A 122 21.46 53.75 -9.16
CA ASN A 122 21.35 53.05 -10.46
C ASN A 122 19.98 52.45 -10.86
N ILE A 123 18.89 53.23 -10.85
CA ILE A 123 17.61 52.79 -11.43
C ILE A 123 17.26 53.59 -12.70
N THR A 124 17.39 52.95 -13.86
CA THR A 124 16.89 53.47 -15.14
C THR A 124 15.36 53.33 -15.21
N SER A 125 14.63 54.36 -14.79
CA SER A 125 13.21 54.65 -15.10
C SER A 125 12.10 53.61 -14.79
N ASP A 126 12.39 52.43 -14.23
CA ASP A 126 11.33 51.46 -13.92
C ASP A 126 10.74 51.68 -12.50
N THR A 127 9.43 51.91 -12.42
CA THR A 127 8.67 52.20 -11.18
C THR A 127 8.63 51.03 -10.18
N ALA A 128 9.18 49.87 -10.54
CA ALA A 128 9.11 48.61 -9.83
C ALA A 128 9.99 48.50 -8.57
N TYR A 129 10.93 49.41 -8.34
CA TYR A 129 11.91 49.30 -7.25
C TYR A 129 11.59 50.13 -6.01
N TYR A 130 10.56 50.98 -6.06
CA TYR A 130 10.20 51.86 -4.96
C TYR A 130 9.24 51.23 -3.95
N LYS A 131 8.62 50.09 -4.28
CA LYS A 131 7.73 49.36 -3.37
C LYS A 131 8.51 48.33 -2.55
N ASN A 132 8.44 48.46 -1.23
CA ASN A 132 9.26 47.71 -0.29
C ASN A 132 8.36 47.07 0.76
N LEU A 133 8.68 45.85 1.21
CA LEU A 133 8.06 45.28 2.39
C LEU A 133 8.68 45.92 3.62
N MET A 134 7.90 46.69 4.38
CA MET A 134 8.32 47.23 5.66
C MET A 134 7.76 46.38 6.80
N ILE A 135 8.56 46.17 7.85
CA ILE A 135 8.13 45.64 9.14
C ILE A 135 8.73 46.54 10.23
N ASN A 136 7.89 47.23 11.00
CA ASN A 136 8.32 48.20 12.00
C ASN A 136 7.66 47.96 13.36
N SER A 137 8.47 47.65 14.38
CA SER A 137 8.03 47.64 15.77
C SER A 137 8.29 49.02 16.37
N HIS A 138 7.24 49.85 16.40
CA HIS A 138 7.37 51.28 16.71
C HIS A 138 7.03 51.64 18.16
N ASN A 139 6.42 50.72 18.91
CA ASN A 139 6.01 50.93 20.29
C ASN A 139 6.42 49.74 21.16
N GLY A 140 7.69 49.72 21.56
CA GLY A 140 8.33 48.61 22.28
C GLY A 140 8.92 47.53 21.36
N ALA A 141 9.67 46.60 21.95
CA ALA A 141 10.30 45.50 21.23
C ALA A 141 9.26 44.46 20.77
N GLY A 142 9.33 44.08 19.50
CA GLY A 142 8.44 43.11 18.88
C GLY A 142 9.13 42.35 17.75
N ARG A 143 8.45 41.35 17.20
CA ARG A 143 8.90 40.59 16.04
C ARG A 143 7.73 40.25 15.14
N LEU A 144 7.99 40.16 13.85
CA LEU A 144 7.01 39.72 12.87
C LEU A 144 7.75 39.21 11.63
N GLY A 145 7.26 38.12 11.04
CA GLY A 145 7.80 37.59 9.80
C GLY A 145 6.76 37.54 8.68
N TYR A 146 7.25 37.50 7.44
CA TYR A 146 6.49 37.14 6.26
C TYR A 146 7.07 35.88 5.63
N LYS A 147 6.22 34.89 5.34
CA LYS A 147 6.56 33.65 4.63
C LYS A 147 6.05 33.69 3.21
N SER A 148 6.90 33.40 2.24
CA SER A 148 6.55 33.31 0.83
C SER A 148 5.70 32.06 0.53
N ASN A 149 5.00 32.06 -0.61
CA ASN A 149 4.52 30.82 -1.23
C ASN A 149 5.70 29.86 -1.52
N SER A 150 5.37 28.58 -1.70
CA SER A 150 6.38 27.55 -1.97
C SER A 150 7.00 27.71 -3.34
N LEU A 151 8.32 27.57 -3.38
CA LEU A 151 9.17 27.67 -4.55
C LEU A 151 9.72 26.28 -4.88
N ASN A 152 9.46 25.79 -6.08
CA ASN A 152 9.89 24.46 -6.50
C ASN A 152 11.24 24.55 -7.21
N LEU A 153 12.22 23.83 -6.68
CA LEU A 153 13.54 23.65 -7.26
C LEU A 153 13.58 22.28 -7.95
N GLU A 154 13.91 22.25 -9.23
CA GLU A 154 14.09 20.99 -9.97
C GLU A 154 15.30 20.22 -9.45
N ALA A 155 15.29 18.89 -9.58
CA ALA A 155 16.43 18.02 -9.27
C ALA A 155 17.67 18.35 -10.13
N ASN A 156 18.87 18.01 -9.64
CA ASN A 156 20.16 18.15 -10.35
C ASN A 156 20.41 19.54 -10.95
N SER A 157 20.00 20.59 -10.22
CA SER A 157 19.97 21.97 -10.69
C SER A 157 20.60 22.93 -9.69
N TYR A 158 20.98 24.12 -10.16
CA TYR A 158 21.80 25.07 -9.41
C TYR A 158 21.10 26.42 -9.39
N TYR A 159 20.98 27.04 -8.22
CA TYR A 159 20.17 28.24 -8.02
C TYR A 159 20.88 29.27 -7.14
N SER A 160 20.45 30.53 -7.26
CA SER A 160 20.63 31.54 -6.21
C SER A 160 19.28 32.14 -5.84
N ILE A 161 19.13 32.45 -4.55
CA ILE A 161 17.99 33.20 -4.01
C ILE A 161 18.56 34.39 -3.26
N SER A 162 18.32 35.60 -3.75
CA SER A 162 18.85 36.83 -3.17
C SER A 162 17.73 37.73 -2.66
N VAL A 163 17.99 38.43 -1.56
CA VAL A 163 17.09 39.42 -0.97
C VAL A 163 17.89 40.66 -0.61
N ARG A 164 17.42 41.82 -1.04
CA ARG A 164 17.95 43.11 -0.64
C ARG A 164 17.25 43.61 0.61
N LEU A 165 17.98 44.03 1.64
CA LEU A 165 17.38 44.54 2.87
C LEU A 165 18.08 45.78 3.44
N TYR A 166 17.34 46.51 4.26
CA TYR A 166 17.76 47.72 4.98
C TYR A 166 17.21 47.71 6.40
N THR A 167 18.07 47.93 7.38
CA THR A 167 17.72 48.06 8.80
C THR A 167 17.81 49.52 9.24
N ASN A 168 16.72 50.02 9.81
CA ASN A 168 16.60 51.40 10.26
C ASN A 168 16.68 51.46 11.78
N ARG A 169 17.76 52.07 12.28
CA ARG A 169 18.09 52.12 13.70
C ARG A 169 17.31 53.24 14.41
N THR A 170 16.87 52.98 15.64
CA THR A 170 16.37 54.04 16.53
C THR A 170 17.57 54.74 17.21
N GLU A 171 17.68 56.06 17.02
CA GLU A 171 18.65 57.02 17.60
C GLU A 171 20.01 56.50 18.14
N LYS A 172 21.11 57.02 17.55
CA LYS A 172 22.51 56.76 17.93
C LYS A 172 22.78 56.90 19.43
N THR A 173 22.91 55.79 20.13
CA THR A 173 23.79 55.66 21.30
C THR A 173 25.04 54.91 20.88
N ASP A 174 26.22 55.33 21.30
CA ASP A 174 27.50 54.79 20.81
C ASP A 174 27.81 53.33 21.28
N ASN A 175 26.82 52.60 21.81
CA ASN A 175 26.90 51.18 22.18
C ASN A 175 25.76 50.39 21.49
N TYR A 176 26.10 49.25 20.89
CA TYR A 176 25.16 48.25 20.37
C TYR A 176 24.37 47.67 21.54
N ASP A 177 23.04 47.87 21.56
CA ASP A 177 22.14 47.29 22.56
C ASP A 177 21.38 46.11 21.92
N GLU A 178 21.12 45.04 22.68
CA GLU A 178 20.41 43.83 22.21
C GLU A 178 18.97 44.12 21.76
N THR A 179 18.48 45.35 21.95
CA THR A 179 17.16 45.83 21.55
C THR A 179 17.10 46.56 20.20
N ASP A 180 18.25 46.79 19.53
CA ASP A 180 18.32 47.48 18.24
C ASP A 180 17.65 46.69 17.08
N ALA A 181 17.12 47.40 16.09
CA ALA A 181 16.48 46.79 14.92
C ALA A 181 17.48 45.94 14.12
N TYR A 182 17.18 44.65 14.02
CA TYR A 182 17.86 43.74 13.10
C TYR A 182 16.84 42.90 12.31
N ALA A 183 17.29 42.37 11.17
CA ALA A 183 16.53 41.45 10.35
C ALA A 183 17.03 40.01 10.50
N SER A 184 16.17 39.06 10.18
CA SER A 184 16.58 37.68 9.89
C SER A 184 15.92 37.19 8.61
N ILE A 185 16.62 36.34 7.86
CA ILE A 185 16.15 35.67 6.66
C ILE A 185 16.30 34.16 6.87
N TYR A 186 15.26 33.38 6.57
CA TYR A 186 15.33 31.91 6.62
C TYR A 186 14.84 31.29 5.32
N LEU A 187 15.46 30.17 4.94
CA LEU A 187 14.94 29.25 3.94
C LEU A 187 14.33 28.04 4.67
N SER A 188 13.03 27.83 4.50
CA SER A 188 12.26 26.78 5.19
C SER A 188 11.62 25.80 4.19
N GLY A 189 11.09 24.67 4.67
CA GLY A 189 10.47 23.64 3.81
C GLY A 189 11.41 22.51 3.40
N LEU A 190 12.67 22.56 3.84
CA LEU A 190 13.66 21.51 3.68
C LEU A 190 13.76 20.70 4.97
N GLU A 191 13.81 19.37 4.87
CA GLU A 191 14.22 18.52 6.00
C GLU A 191 15.73 18.69 6.19
N THR A 192 16.14 19.09 7.38
CA THR A 192 17.54 19.45 7.65
C THR A 192 18.21 18.37 8.48
N GLU A 193 19.34 17.87 7.99
CA GLU A 193 20.38 17.39 8.89
C GLU A 193 20.88 18.57 9.74
N ASP A 194 21.25 18.32 11.01
CA ASP A 194 21.77 19.35 11.94
C ASP A 194 22.95 20.14 11.34
N SER A 195 23.67 19.56 10.38
CA SER A 195 24.83 20.14 9.69
C SER A 195 24.51 21.34 8.79
N LEU A 196 23.26 21.48 8.29
CA LEU A 196 22.87 22.52 7.33
C LEU A 196 22.04 23.66 7.95
N GLU A 197 21.64 23.55 9.22
CA GLU A 197 20.72 24.51 9.87
C GLU A 197 21.24 25.96 9.81
N ASN A 198 22.55 26.16 9.99
CA ASN A 198 23.16 27.49 9.96
C ASN A 198 23.27 28.08 8.54
N GLN A 199 23.35 27.25 7.50
CA GLN A 199 23.43 27.71 6.11
C GLN A 199 22.05 28.12 5.57
N LEU A 200 20.97 27.68 6.21
CA LEU A 200 19.60 28.00 5.82
C LEU A 200 19.08 29.31 6.42
N LYS A 201 19.94 30.10 7.04
CA LYS A 201 19.55 31.34 7.70
C LYS A 201 20.63 32.41 7.69
N PHE A 202 20.18 33.66 7.73
CA PHE A 202 20.95 34.82 8.14
C PHE A 202 20.22 35.43 9.33
N GLU A 203 20.86 35.50 10.50
CA GLU A 203 20.23 36.01 11.72
C GLU A 203 20.95 37.24 12.26
N ASN A 204 20.23 38.10 12.99
CA ASN A 204 20.78 39.29 13.64
C ASN A 204 21.46 40.27 12.66
N ILE A 205 20.89 40.39 11.46
CA ILE A 205 21.43 41.23 10.39
C ILE A 205 21.21 42.71 10.74
N ASN A 206 22.28 43.49 10.79
CA ASN A 206 22.22 44.94 10.85
C ASN A 206 23.06 45.57 9.74
N THR A 207 22.38 46.20 8.79
CA THR A 207 22.96 46.84 7.60
C THR A 207 23.45 48.28 7.83
N LEU A 208 23.31 48.80 9.06
CA LEU A 208 23.76 50.14 9.44
C LEU A 208 23.26 51.25 8.48
N GLU A 209 21.94 51.28 8.24
CA GLU A 209 21.30 52.26 7.36
C GLU A 209 21.80 52.24 5.90
N SER A 210 22.21 51.07 5.39
CA SER A 210 22.59 50.83 3.98
C SER A 210 21.80 49.66 3.38
N TRP A 211 21.66 49.64 2.06
CA TRP A 211 21.04 48.50 1.37
C TRP A 211 22.09 47.42 1.12
N VAL A 212 21.83 46.19 1.56
CA VAL A 212 22.75 45.04 1.41
C VAL A 212 21.99 43.84 0.85
N ASP A 213 22.63 43.12 -0.08
CA ASP A 213 22.09 41.89 -0.67
C ASP A 213 22.58 40.68 0.14
N TYR A 214 21.66 39.79 0.49
CA TYR A 214 21.92 38.50 1.13
C TYR A 214 21.50 37.38 0.19
N THR A 215 22.39 36.41 -0.06
CA THR A 215 22.16 35.41 -1.12
C THR A 215 22.42 33.99 -0.62
N PHE A 216 21.44 33.12 -0.84
CA PHE A 216 21.58 31.68 -0.76
C PHE A 216 21.98 31.13 -2.12
N TYR A 217 23.05 30.35 -2.18
CA TYR A 217 23.41 29.54 -3.34
C TYR A 217 23.04 28.09 -3.05
N ILE A 218 22.31 27.46 -3.96
CA ILE A 218 21.69 26.17 -3.72
C ILE A 218 21.99 25.24 -4.88
N ASP A 219 22.56 24.06 -4.61
CA ASP A 219 22.55 22.94 -5.56
C ASP A 219 21.59 21.85 -5.07
N THR A 220 20.81 21.28 -5.99
CA THR A 220 19.79 20.27 -5.68
C THR A 220 20.19 18.89 -6.21
N PHE A 221 19.96 17.86 -5.39
CA PHE A 221 20.05 16.46 -5.82
C PHE A 221 18.70 15.94 -6.29
N ASP A 222 17.73 15.94 -5.38
CA ASP A 222 16.32 15.70 -5.65
C ASP A 222 15.58 17.03 -5.83
N SER A 223 14.36 16.99 -6.37
CA SER A 223 13.52 18.18 -6.42
C SER A 223 13.14 18.60 -5.01
N ALA A 224 13.18 19.90 -4.72
CA ALA A 224 12.87 20.43 -3.40
C ALA A 224 11.79 21.52 -3.49
N SER A 225 11.06 21.73 -2.39
CA SER A 225 10.12 22.84 -2.25
C SER A 225 10.52 23.70 -1.06
N VAL A 226 10.82 24.97 -1.31
CA VAL A 226 11.35 25.88 -0.28
C VAL A 226 10.46 27.11 -0.12
N ASN A 227 10.47 27.71 1.07
CA ASN A 227 9.83 29.00 1.34
C ASN A 227 10.86 29.96 1.91
N LEU A 228 10.80 31.21 1.48
CA LEU A 228 11.59 32.31 2.01
C LEU A 228 10.82 32.97 3.17
N GLU A 229 11.48 33.16 4.30
CA GLU A 229 10.93 33.88 5.46
C GLU A 229 11.75 35.13 5.76
N LEU A 230 11.08 36.28 5.87
CA LEU A 230 11.69 37.59 6.11
C LEU A 230 11.19 38.16 7.43
N TRP A 231 12.09 38.51 8.36
CA TRP A 231 11.74 38.87 9.74
C TRP A 231 12.29 40.22 10.18
N LEU A 232 11.50 40.92 10.99
CA LEU A 232 12.01 41.85 12.00
C LEU A 232 12.31 41.05 13.28
N GLY A 233 13.52 41.20 13.81
CA GLY A 233 14.02 40.33 14.89
C GLY A 233 14.32 38.93 14.36
N SER A 234 14.20 37.93 15.22
CA SER A 234 14.34 36.51 14.84
C SER A 234 13.06 35.73 15.15
N LYS A 235 13.06 34.42 14.92
CA LYS A 235 11.96 33.53 15.36
C LYS A 235 11.74 33.55 16.89
N THR A 236 12.75 33.95 17.67
CA THR A 236 12.77 33.85 19.14
C THR A 236 13.01 35.19 19.85
N SER A 237 13.51 36.20 19.16
CA SER A 237 13.92 37.48 19.76
C SER A 237 13.11 38.66 19.25
N ASN A 238 12.75 39.57 20.16
CA ASN A 238 12.00 40.78 19.89
C ASN A 238 12.95 41.99 19.82
N VAL A 239 12.72 42.89 18.87
CA VAL A 239 13.55 44.08 18.64
C VAL A 239 12.69 45.32 18.43
N GLN A 240 13.27 46.51 18.60
CA GLN A 240 12.59 47.75 18.30
C GLN A 240 13.17 48.40 17.03
N GLY A 241 12.30 48.99 16.20
CA GLY A 241 12.66 49.69 14.96
C GLY A 241 12.17 48.96 13.70
N ALA A 242 12.72 49.34 12.54
CA ALA A 242 12.17 48.95 11.25
C ALA A 242 13.17 48.24 10.34
N VAL A 243 12.66 47.27 9.57
CA VAL A 243 13.37 46.62 8.47
C VAL A 243 12.58 46.79 7.17
N PHE A 244 13.30 46.91 6.07
CA PHE A 244 12.75 47.01 4.73
C PHE A 244 13.38 45.93 3.85
N PHE A 245 12.56 45.22 3.08
CA PHE A 245 13.00 44.21 2.12
C PHE A 245 12.56 44.58 0.71
N ASN A 246 13.40 44.24 -0.27
CA ASN A 246 13.18 44.49 -1.69
C ASN A 246 13.96 43.51 -2.58
N ASN A 247 13.72 43.57 -3.89
CA ASN A 247 14.49 42.89 -4.93
C ASN A 247 14.76 41.40 -4.63
N VAL A 248 13.69 40.64 -4.41
CA VAL A 248 13.81 39.19 -4.22
C VAL A 248 14.02 38.54 -5.59
N THR A 249 15.23 38.07 -5.86
CA THR A 249 15.60 37.47 -7.15
C THR A 249 15.93 36.00 -7.01
N ILE A 250 15.50 35.19 -7.98
CA ILE A 250 15.82 33.77 -8.05
C ILE A 250 16.41 33.47 -9.42
N TYR A 251 17.65 33.00 -9.44
CA TYR A 251 18.32 32.58 -10.67
C TYR A 251 18.57 31.09 -10.68
N ARG A 252 18.56 30.50 -11.89
CA ARG A 252 19.02 29.14 -12.16
C ARG A 252 20.26 29.21 -13.03
N TYR A 253 21.27 28.41 -12.71
CA TYR A 253 22.55 28.36 -13.37
C TYR A 253 22.80 26.97 -14.00
N SER A 254 23.70 26.94 -14.99
CA SER A 254 24.38 25.71 -15.39
C SER A 254 25.41 25.31 -14.33
N GLU A 255 25.74 24.02 -14.26
CA GLU A 255 26.62 23.48 -13.21
C GLU A 255 28.05 24.04 -13.26
N ASP A 256 28.63 24.12 -14.45
CA ASP A 256 29.94 24.73 -14.70
C ASP A 256 30.02 26.17 -14.20
N TYR A 257 29.06 27.01 -14.61
CA TYR A 257 29.00 28.40 -14.23
C TYR A 257 28.75 28.55 -12.74
N TYR A 258 27.82 27.77 -12.17
CA TYR A 258 27.59 27.79 -10.73
C TYR A 258 28.87 27.45 -9.97
N LYS A 259 29.54 26.34 -10.29
CA LYS A 259 30.76 25.93 -9.60
C LYS A 259 31.86 26.98 -9.72
N GLU A 260 32.11 27.51 -10.91
CA GLU A 260 33.13 28.56 -11.09
C GLU A 260 32.76 29.87 -10.38
N TYR A 261 31.50 30.29 -10.48
CA TYR A 261 31.01 31.51 -9.83
C TYR A 261 31.07 31.40 -8.30
N ILE A 262 30.63 30.27 -7.74
CA ILE A 262 30.71 29.97 -6.30
C ILE A 262 32.15 29.86 -5.83
N LEU A 263 33.02 29.15 -6.54
CA LEU A 263 34.45 29.03 -6.18
C LEU A 263 35.13 30.40 -6.09
N THR A 264 34.78 31.35 -6.97
CA THR A 264 35.32 32.71 -6.90
C THR A 264 34.75 33.55 -5.75
N LYS A 265 33.64 33.13 -5.13
CA LYS A 265 32.97 33.81 -4.02
C LYS A 265 33.21 33.17 -2.66
N SER A 266 33.47 31.86 -2.60
CA SER A 266 33.86 31.16 -1.37
C SER A 266 35.24 31.59 -0.85
N ASP A 267 36.08 32.17 -1.71
CA ASP A 267 37.38 32.76 -1.34
C ASP A 267 37.26 34.17 -0.75
N THR A 268 36.07 34.79 -0.79
CA THR A 268 35.78 36.06 -0.12
C THR A 268 34.97 35.77 1.14
N GLU A 269 35.53 36.02 2.34
CA GLU A 269 34.86 35.87 3.64
C GLU A 269 33.71 36.89 3.82
N GLU A 270 32.71 36.89 2.93
CA GLU A 270 31.56 37.80 3.01
C GLU A 270 30.39 37.13 3.76
N ASP A 271 30.06 37.64 4.95
CA ASP A 271 29.00 37.13 5.85
C ASP A 271 27.56 37.20 5.28
N ASN A 272 27.38 37.66 4.05
CA ASN A 272 26.09 37.80 3.37
C ASN A 272 25.81 36.71 2.31
N HIS A 273 26.64 35.67 2.25
CA HIS A 273 26.49 34.54 1.35
C HIS A 273 26.43 33.22 2.11
N ASN A 274 25.43 32.39 1.80
CA ASN A 274 25.36 31.02 2.30
C ASN A 274 25.32 30.06 1.11
N ILE A 275 26.18 29.04 1.16
CA ILE A 275 26.21 27.96 0.16
C ILE A 275 25.54 26.74 0.79
N ILE A 276 24.51 26.24 0.14
CA ILE A 276 23.71 25.08 0.54
C ILE A 276 23.88 24.02 -0.54
N SER A 277 24.52 22.91 -0.19
CA SER A 277 24.74 21.80 -1.12
C SER A 277 23.88 20.61 -0.72
N PHE A 278 22.93 20.24 -1.58
CA PHE A 278 22.21 18.97 -1.47
C PHE A 278 22.84 17.87 -2.31
N SER A 279 23.86 18.20 -3.11
CA SER A 279 24.63 17.25 -3.90
C SER A 279 25.21 16.15 -3.03
N LYS A 280 24.97 14.91 -3.42
CA LYS A 280 25.57 13.74 -2.78
C LYS A 280 26.90 13.40 -3.44
N SER A 281 27.83 12.88 -2.66
CA SER A 281 29.04 12.27 -3.19
C SER A 281 28.66 11.12 -4.12
N TYR A 282 29.26 11.10 -5.30
CA TYR A 282 29.13 10.01 -6.25
C TYR A 282 30.49 9.36 -6.48
N THR A 283 30.46 8.10 -6.90
CA THR A 283 31.61 7.40 -7.43
C THR A 283 31.47 7.24 -8.94
N GLU A 284 32.59 7.16 -9.64
CA GLU A 284 32.59 6.70 -11.03
C GLU A 284 32.42 5.18 -11.03
N PRO A 285 31.34 4.63 -11.62
CA PRO A 285 31.12 3.18 -11.59
C PRO A 285 32.20 2.42 -12.38
N VAL A 286 32.82 3.05 -13.39
CA VAL A 286 33.83 2.42 -14.24
C VAL A 286 34.95 3.40 -14.61
N THR A 287 36.10 2.88 -15.03
CA THR A 287 37.19 3.74 -15.55
C THR A 287 36.68 4.55 -16.75
N ASN A 288 37.04 5.84 -16.79
CA ASN A 288 36.64 6.78 -17.85
C ASN A 288 35.11 6.92 -17.97
N SER A 289 34.42 7.04 -16.84
CA SER A 289 32.96 7.20 -16.78
C SER A 289 32.45 8.50 -17.42
N SER A 290 33.27 9.54 -17.45
CA SER A 290 33.00 10.85 -18.10
C SER A 290 33.63 10.99 -19.49
N PHE A 291 34.28 9.95 -20.02
CA PHE A 291 34.96 9.98 -21.32
C PHE A 291 36.01 11.09 -21.54
N GLU A 292 36.47 11.78 -20.49
CA GLU A 292 37.51 12.80 -20.59
C GLU A 292 38.88 12.26 -21.00
N THR A 293 39.10 10.95 -20.84
CA THR A 293 40.25 10.29 -21.46
C THR A 293 39.89 9.85 -22.87
N THR A 294 40.58 10.38 -23.89
CA THR A 294 40.31 10.07 -25.31
C THR A 294 40.57 8.61 -25.71
N THR A 295 41.08 7.80 -24.80
CA THR A 295 41.19 6.35 -24.94
C THR A 295 40.00 5.70 -24.24
N PRO A 296 39.27 4.75 -24.87
CA PRO A 296 38.12 4.07 -24.27
C PRO A 296 38.54 3.04 -23.20
N LEU A 297 39.37 3.45 -22.23
CA LEU A 297 39.78 2.63 -21.09
C LEU A 297 38.54 2.21 -20.31
N GLY A 298 38.44 0.93 -19.96
CA GLY A 298 37.26 0.39 -19.28
C GLY A 298 36.07 0.14 -20.20
N TRP A 299 36.17 0.35 -21.52
CA TRP A 299 35.09 0.10 -22.47
C TRP A 299 35.53 -0.81 -23.62
N THR A 300 34.69 -1.75 -24.00
CA THR A 300 34.97 -2.76 -25.05
C THR A 300 33.85 -2.84 -26.06
N ASN A 301 34.17 -2.96 -27.35
CA ASN A 301 33.16 -3.17 -28.38
C ASN A 301 32.62 -4.60 -28.30
N ILE A 302 31.29 -4.75 -28.16
CA ILE A 302 30.64 -6.07 -28.01
C ILE A 302 29.75 -6.44 -29.21
N ALA A 303 29.33 -5.47 -30.02
CA ALA A 303 28.54 -5.74 -31.23
C ALA A 303 28.72 -4.65 -32.29
N LYS A 304 28.66 -5.04 -33.56
CA LYS A 304 28.53 -4.13 -34.72
C LYS A 304 27.95 -4.84 -35.93
N SER A 305 27.16 -4.14 -36.73
CA SER A 305 26.59 -4.68 -37.97
C SER A 305 27.51 -4.57 -39.19
N THR A 306 28.49 -3.66 -39.17
CA THR A 306 29.51 -3.52 -40.20
C THR A 306 30.85 -3.11 -39.59
N THR A 307 31.95 -3.34 -40.32
CA THR A 307 33.31 -2.89 -39.96
C THR A 307 33.68 -1.57 -40.62
N ASP A 308 32.82 -1.04 -41.49
CA ASP A 308 33.06 0.17 -42.25
C ASP A 308 32.89 1.42 -41.35
N ALA A 309 34.01 2.12 -41.14
CA ALA A 309 34.09 3.28 -40.27
C ALA A 309 33.39 4.53 -40.85
N GLU A 310 33.10 4.56 -42.16
CA GLU A 310 32.33 5.66 -42.77
C GLU A 310 30.82 5.51 -42.54
N THR A 311 30.35 4.28 -42.28
CA THR A 311 28.93 3.98 -42.06
C THR A 311 28.58 3.73 -40.59
N GLN A 312 29.53 3.33 -39.75
CA GLN A 312 29.37 3.23 -38.30
C GLN A 312 30.56 3.85 -37.55
N ILE A 313 30.28 4.86 -36.72
CA ILE A 313 31.27 5.54 -35.88
C ILE A 313 30.97 5.21 -34.41
N CYS A 314 32.01 4.89 -33.63
CA CYS A 314 32.00 4.78 -32.18
C CYS A 314 33.33 5.32 -31.65
N GLN A 315 33.35 6.53 -31.10
CA GLN A 315 34.58 7.17 -30.64
C GLN A 315 34.30 8.22 -29.56
N ILE A 316 35.35 8.63 -28.85
CA ILE A 316 35.29 9.77 -27.92
C ILE A 316 35.60 11.05 -28.71
N VAL A 317 34.80 12.10 -28.53
CA VAL A 317 34.91 13.36 -29.29
C VAL A 317 34.91 14.57 -28.36
N ASP A 318 35.61 15.63 -28.76
CA ASP A 318 35.51 16.97 -28.14
C ASP A 318 34.14 17.58 -28.45
N VAL A 319 33.26 17.69 -27.45
CA VAL A 319 31.87 18.11 -27.63
C VAL A 319 31.70 19.59 -27.96
N ASN A 320 32.72 20.41 -27.78
CA ASN A 320 32.69 21.85 -28.08
C ASN A 320 33.07 22.12 -29.54
N ASN A 321 33.91 21.26 -30.13
CA ASN A 321 34.44 21.45 -31.48
C ASN A 321 34.01 20.38 -32.49
N TYR A 322 33.32 19.32 -32.06
CA TYR A 322 32.93 18.23 -32.95
C TYR A 322 31.95 18.68 -34.03
N SER A 323 32.19 18.26 -35.27
CA SER A 323 31.19 18.36 -36.33
C SER A 323 31.31 17.18 -37.28
N LEU A 324 30.16 16.66 -37.69
CA LEU A 324 30.05 15.66 -38.75
C LEU A 324 29.12 16.22 -39.82
N LYS A 325 29.63 16.37 -41.05
CA LYS A 325 28.83 16.72 -42.22
C LYS A 325 28.82 15.53 -43.16
N ASP A 326 27.65 14.97 -43.35
CA ASP A 326 27.37 13.91 -44.32
C ASP A 326 26.23 14.37 -45.25
N ASP A 327 26.11 13.74 -46.41
CA ASP A 327 25.15 14.10 -47.47
C ASP A 327 23.68 14.11 -47.01
N SER A 328 23.38 13.43 -45.88
CA SER A 328 22.04 13.27 -45.32
C SER A 328 21.85 13.85 -43.90
N THR A 329 22.92 14.16 -43.17
CA THR A 329 22.86 14.56 -41.76
C THR A 329 23.97 15.55 -41.42
N THR A 330 23.63 16.64 -40.73
CA THR A 330 24.61 17.51 -40.07
C THR A 330 24.53 17.28 -38.57
N VAL A 331 25.60 16.76 -37.98
CA VAL A 331 25.79 16.72 -36.53
C VAL A 331 26.64 17.93 -36.15
N SER A 332 26.03 18.90 -35.48
CA SER A 332 26.75 20.01 -34.86
C SER A 332 27.28 19.60 -33.48
N ALA A 333 28.33 20.29 -33.03
CA ALA A 333 28.84 20.18 -31.67
C ALA A 333 27.69 20.19 -30.66
N PRO A 334 27.50 19.14 -29.85
CA PRO A 334 26.40 19.11 -28.89
C PRO A 334 26.60 20.12 -27.76
N ARG A 335 27.83 20.66 -27.63
CA ARG A 335 28.37 21.35 -26.45
C ARG A 335 28.41 20.42 -25.25
N SER A 336 29.22 20.76 -24.25
CA SER A 336 29.24 20.04 -22.98
C SER A 336 27.83 19.92 -22.38
N ASN A 337 27.57 18.89 -21.58
CA ASN A 337 26.36 18.79 -20.76
C ASN A 337 26.36 19.80 -19.58
N ASN A 338 27.35 20.72 -19.58
CA ASN A 338 27.64 21.72 -18.57
C ASN A 338 28.10 21.15 -17.23
N SER A 339 28.49 19.87 -17.16
CA SER A 339 29.25 19.36 -16.01
C SER A 339 30.61 20.05 -15.91
N ALA A 340 31.11 20.22 -14.69
CA ALA A 340 32.39 20.88 -14.47
C ALA A 340 33.54 20.09 -15.13
N ASN A 341 34.45 20.82 -15.80
CA ASN A 341 35.60 20.27 -16.52
C ASN A 341 35.27 19.20 -17.57
N ASN A 342 34.06 19.23 -18.14
CA ASN A 342 33.62 18.25 -19.14
C ASN A 342 33.75 18.82 -20.57
N ASN A 343 34.61 18.22 -21.38
CA ASN A 343 34.89 18.58 -22.78
C ASN A 343 34.77 17.40 -23.75
N HIS A 344 34.53 16.18 -23.29
CA HIS A 344 34.46 15.00 -24.14
C HIS A 344 33.23 14.16 -23.87
N ALA A 345 32.77 13.43 -24.88
CA ALA A 345 31.71 12.44 -24.72
C ALA A 345 31.90 11.27 -25.69
N LEU A 346 31.26 10.14 -25.38
CA LEU A 346 31.12 9.05 -26.34
C LEU A 346 30.14 9.46 -27.44
N PHE A 347 30.58 9.39 -28.69
CA PHE A 347 29.75 9.56 -29.88
C PHE A 347 29.60 8.24 -30.64
N MET A 348 28.35 7.83 -30.86
CA MET A 348 27.99 6.70 -31.71
C MET A 348 27.09 7.17 -32.86
N TYR A 349 27.37 6.74 -34.08
CA TYR A 349 26.60 7.10 -35.28
C TYR A 349 26.43 5.91 -36.23
N ASN A 350 25.21 5.71 -36.68
CA ASN A 350 24.83 4.80 -37.76
C ASN A 350 24.32 5.62 -38.94
N LYS A 351 25.10 5.64 -40.03
CA LYS A 351 24.71 6.31 -41.29
C LYS A 351 23.50 5.64 -41.93
N GLU A 352 23.41 4.31 -41.85
CA GLU A 352 22.28 3.50 -42.31
C GLU A 352 21.70 2.66 -41.18
N GLU A 353 20.55 2.01 -41.41
CA GLU A 353 19.96 1.12 -40.39
C GLU A 353 20.94 0.01 -40.00
N GLY A 354 21.49 0.12 -38.79
CA GLY A 354 22.48 -0.80 -38.25
C GLY A 354 22.34 -0.99 -36.75
N TYR A 355 23.28 -1.73 -36.17
CA TYR A 355 23.43 -1.83 -34.72
C TYR A 355 24.90 -1.79 -34.35
N GLN A 356 25.19 -1.24 -33.17
CA GLN A 356 26.52 -1.26 -32.57
C GLN A 356 26.40 -1.10 -31.06
N ALA A 357 27.36 -1.65 -30.32
CA ALA A 357 27.37 -1.58 -28.87
C ALA A 357 28.75 -1.69 -28.24
N ILE A 358 28.91 -0.97 -27.13
CA ILE A 358 30.06 -1.07 -26.23
C ILE A 358 29.63 -1.48 -24.83
N GLU A 359 30.51 -2.13 -24.09
CA GLU A 359 30.33 -2.62 -22.72
C GLU A 359 31.43 -2.10 -21.82
N SER A 360 31.07 -1.68 -20.61
CA SER A 360 32.00 -1.24 -19.59
C SER A 360 32.72 -2.41 -18.89
N SER A 361 33.78 -2.13 -18.14
CA SER A 361 34.29 -3.04 -17.12
C SER A 361 33.20 -3.35 -16.08
N LYS A 362 33.35 -4.49 -15.39
CA LYS A 362 32.44 -4.88 -14.29
C LYS A 362 32.62 -3.93 -13.10
N PHE A 363 31.54 -3.71 -12.36
CA PHE A 363 31.54 -2.99 -11.08
C PHE A 363 30.51 -3.60 -10.13
N THR A 364 30.70 -3.35 -8.83
CA THR A 364 29.94 -4.00 -7.76
C THR A 364 28.73 -3.18 -7.33
N VAL A 365 27.58 -3.85 -7.21
CA VAL A 365 26.41 -3.38 -6.47
C VAL A 365 26.37 -4.17 -5.17
N GLU A 366 26.59 -3.50 -4.04
CA GLU A 366 26.63 -4.14 -2.72
C GLU A 366 25.26 -4.72 -2.32
N GLN A 367 25.28 -5.81 -1.57
CA GLN A 367 24.09 -6.43 -1.01
C GLN A 367 23.26 -5.44 -0.18
N LEU A 368 21.94 -5.52 -0.26
CA LEU A 368 20.94 -4.68 0.46
C LEU A 368 21.09 -3.16 0.28
N ALA A 369 22.06 -2.69 -0.49
CA ALA A 369 22.25 -1.28 -0.74
C ALA A 369 21.36 -0.80 -1.89
N TYR A 370 20.96 0.45 -1.81
CA TYR A 370 20.20 1.12 -2.84
C TYR A 370 21.12 2.06 -3.61
N TYR A 371 21.08 2.00 -4.93
CA TYR A 371 21.90 2.85 -5.79
C TYR A 371 21.07 3.62 -6.80
N LYS A 372 21.55 4.81 -7.16
CA LYS A 372 21.20 5.53 -8.37
C LYS A 372 22.44 5.53 -9.28
N ILE A 373 22.30 4.96 -10.47
CA ILE A 373 23.33 5.01 -11.52
C ILE A 373 22.79 5.93 -12.61
N SER A 374 23.41 7.09 -12.82
CA SER A 374 22.93 8.10 -13.76
C SER A 374 23.95 8.45 -14.82
N PHE A 375 23.46 8.97 -15.95
CA PHE A 375 24.30 9.40 -17.07
C PHE A 375 23.53 10.40 -17.95
N PHE A 376 24.25 11.18 -18.74
CA PHE A 376 23.67 12.13 -19.70
C PHE A 376 23.69 11.56 -21.11
N ALA A 377 22.63 11.79 -21.87
CA ALA A 377 22.61 11.47 -23.29
C ALA A 377 21.88 12.51 -24.14
N LYS A 378 22.32 12.64 -25.39
CA LYS A 378 21.72 13.48 -26.43
C LYS A 378 21.68 12.71 -27.74
N SER A 379 20.48 12.43 -28.24
CA SER A 379 20.28 11.61 -29.45
C SER A 379 19.32 12.27 -30.43
N ASN A 380 19.51 12.02 -31.74
CA ASN A 380 18.54 12.37 -32.77
C ASN A 380 17.66 11.20 -33.20
N CYS A 381 17.85 10.01 -32.62
CA CYS A 381 17.03 8.84 -32.92
C CYS A 381 15.62 9.02 -32.31
N GLY A 382 14.57 8.61 -33.02
CA GLY A 382 13.18 8.78 -32.58
C GLY A 382 12.78 7.91 -31.38
N THR A 383 11.69 8.28 -30.71
CA THR A 383 11.06 7.49 -29.63
C THR A 383 10.68 6.09 -30.12
N GLY A 384 11.21 5.05 -29.48
CA GLY A 384 10.89 3.64 -29.78
C GLY A 384 11.77 2.94 -30.82
N THR A 385 12.79 3.62 -31.37
CA THR A 385 13.73 3.03 -32.34
C THR A 385 15.18 3.53 -32.11
N GLY A 386 15.54 3.88 -30.87
CA GLY A 386 16.73 4.69 -30.55
C GLY A 386 17.83 4.00 -29.73
N ALA A 387 18.89 4.77 -29.43
CA ALA A 387 19.96 4.33 -28.54
C ALA A 387 19.44 4.01 -27.13
N THR A 388 20.06 3.03 -26.51
CA THR A 388 19.63 2.41 -25.26
C THR A 388 20.85 2.09 -24.41
N VAL A 389 20.77 2.34 -23.10
CA VAL A 389 21.75 1.80 -22.15
C VAL A 389 21.11 0.65 -21.40
N TYR A 390 21.87 -0.42 -21.21
CA TYR A 390 21.51 -1.54 -20.37
C TYR A 390 22.39 -1.63 -19.14
N LEU A 391 21.80 -1.98 -18.00
CA LEU A 391 22.51 -2.52 -16.85
C LEU A 391 22.34 -4.04 -16.85
N VAL A 392 23.45 -4.78 -16.84
CA VAL A 392 23.49 -6.22 -17.05
C VAL A 392 24.15 -6.91 -15.87
N ASP A 393 23.48 -7.92 -15.30
CA ASP A 393 24.08 -8.81 -14.30
C ASP A 393 25.19 -9.68 -14.91
N LYS A 394 26.39 -9.63 -14.30
CA LYS A 394 27.62 -10.33 -14.68
C LYS A 394 28.08 -11.31 -13.59
N SER A 395 27.23 -11.58 -12.60
CA SER A 395 27.54 -12.44 -11.45
C SER A 395 27.63 -13.93 -11.79
N LYS A 396 27.23 -14.36 -13.01
CA LYS A 396 27.36 -15.75 -13.50
C LYS A 396 27.99 -15.79 -14.90
N ASP A 397 29.17 -16.39 -15.00
CA ASP A 397 29.98 -16.44 -16.24
C ASP A 397 29.53 -17.52 -17.27
N ASN A 398 28.51 -18.34 -16.98
CA ASN A 398 28.13 -19.48 -17.83
C ASN A 398 26.78 -19.33 -18.54
N ALA A 399 26.81 -19.51 -19.86
CA ALA A 399 25.72 -19.30 -20.81
C ALA A 399 24.63 -20.40 -20.86
N ILE A 400 24.45 -21.22 -19.81
CA ILE A 400 23.52 -22.36 -19.86
C ILE A 400 22.42 -22.34 -18.80
N ASP A 401 22.47 -21.45 -17.80
CA ASP A 401 21.34 -21.31 -16.88
C ASP A 401 21.15 -19.86 -16.43
N SER A 402 19.89 -19.51 -16.19
CA SER A 402 19.38 -18.26 -15.61
C SER A 402 19.29 -17.02 -16.52
N ALA A 403 18.07 -16.46 -16.57
CA ALA A 403 17.72 -15.23 -17.25
C ALA A 403 18.69 -14.11 -16.87
N LYS A 404 19.42 -13.57 -17.86
CA LYS A 404 20.21 -12.34 -17.68
C LYS A 404 19.23 -11.20 -17.44
N LEU A 405 19.07 -10.80 -16.19
CA LEU A 405 18.25 -9.66 -15.85
C LEU A 405 18.91 -8.41 -16.44
N THR A 406 18.22 -7.80 -17.39
CA THR A 406 18.72 -6.70 -18.21
C THR A 406 17.72 -5.57 -18.13
N LEU A 407 18.15 -4.40 -17.69
CA LEU A 407 17.30 -3.24 -17.50
C LEU A 407 17.67 -2.14 -18.48
N SER A 408 16.71 -1.46 -19.11
CA SER A 408 17.00 -0.48 -20.17
C SER A 408 16.30 0.87 -20.00
N THR A 409 16.90 1.92 -20.55
CA THR A 409 16.26 3.24 -20.68
C THR A 409 16.48 3.78 -22.09
N THR A 410 15.41 4.28 -22.72
CA THR A 410 15.42 4.79 -24.09
C THR A 410 15.50 6.31 -24.11
N PHE A 411 16.26 6.86 -25.05
CA PHE A 411 16.45 8.31 -25.14
C PHE A 411 15.27 9.01 -25.82
N THR A 412 14.82 10.12 -25.23
CA THR A 412 13.80 11.01 -25.79
C THR A 412 14.38 12.38 -26.04
N LYS A 413 14.02 13.00 -27.18
CA LYS A 413 14.43 14.38 -27.47
C LYS A 413 13.67 15.34 -26.55
N LYS A 414 14.39 16.03 -25.68
CA LYS A 414 13.86 17.10 -24.82
C LYS A 414 14.75 18.33 -24.92
N SER A 415 14.16 19.53 -24.93
CA SER A 415 14.93 20.77 -24.87
C SER A 415 15.27 21.08 -23.41
N ASN A 416 16.55 21.23 -23.11
CA ASN A 416 17.04 21.64 -21.80
C ASN A 416 18.18 22.64 -21.99
N ILE A 417 17.83 23.90 -22.11
CA ILE A 417 18.76 25.00 -22.34
C ILE A 417 19.85 25.12 -21.26
N TYR A 418 19.57 24.70 -20.02
CA TYR A 418 20.53 24.72 -18.91
C TYR A 418 21.59 23.61 -19.00
N ARG A 419 21.33 22.60 -19.83
CA ARG A 419 22.21 21.45 -20.07
C ARG A 419 22.51 21.28 -21.56
N ASN A 420 22.46 22.33 -22.38
CA ASN A 420 22.67 22.24 -23.83
C ASN A 420 21.86 21.10 -24.52
N ASP A 421 20.61 20.90 -24.12
CA ASP A 421 19.68 19.83 -24.56
C ASP A 421 20.11 18.39 -24.23
N TRP A 422 21.10 18.22 -23.35
CA TRP A 422 21.38 16.92 -22.75
C TRP A 422 20.29 16.54 -21.75
N THR A 423 19.99 15.25 -21.70
CA THR A 423 18.99 14.68 -20.79
C THR A 423 19.65 13.66 -19.89
N GLN A 424 19.42 13.76 -18.58
CA GLN A 424 19.88 12.76 -17.61
C GLN A 424 18.92 11.56 -17.60
N TYR A 425 19.50 10.37 -17.56
CA TYR A 425 18.83 9.08 -17.41
C TYR A 425 19.35 8.36 -16.18
N SER A 426 18.56 7.45 -15.59
CA SER A 426 18.98 6.77 -14.35
C SER A 426 18.44 5.35 -14.19
N PHE A 427 19.29 4.46 -13.68
CA PHE A 427 18.89 3.18 -13.08
C PHE A 427 18.82 3.33 -11.57
N TYR A 428 17.70 2.95 -10.97
CA TYR A 428 17.57 2.77 -9.53
C TYR A 428 17.73 1.29 -9.21
N VAL A 429 18.69 0.91 -8.37
CA VAL A 429 19.06 -0.50 -8.17
C VAL A 429 18.93 -0.85 -6.69
N TYR A 430 18.16 -1.88 -6.37
CA TYR A 430 18.19 -2.55 -5.06
C TYR A 430 19.08 -3.78 -5.17
N GLY A 431 20.22 -3.73 -4.48
CA GLY A 431 21.20 -4.81 -4.39
C GLY A 431 20.60 -6.08 -3.81
N ASP A 432 21.21 -7.22 -4.11
CA ASP A 432 20.70 -8.53 -3.69
C ASP A 432 20.74 -8.71 -2.18
N GLU A 433 19.82 -9.51 -1.67
CA GLU A 433 19.58 -9.66 -0.25
C GLU A 433 20.62 -10.53 0.47
N LEU A 434 21.36 -11.36 -0.26
CA LEU A 434 22.30 -12.34 0.29
C LEU A 434 23.76 -12.04 -0.07
N ALA A 435 24.02 -11.42 -1.23
CA ALA A 435 25.39 -11.21 -1.71
C ALA A 435 25.55 -10.03 -2.68
N ASP A 436 26.75 -9.47 -2.73
CA ASP A 436 27.11 -8.46 -3.72
C ASP A 436 26.94 -8.98 -5.16
N LYS A 437 26.60 -8.08 -6.08
CA LYS A 437 26.44 -8.39 -7.51
C LYS A 437 27.47 -7.66 -8.35
N GLU A 438 28.03 -8.38 -9.31
CA GLU A 438 28.85 -7.80 -10.35
C GLU A 438 27.97 -7.45 -11.54
N VAL A 439 27.98 -6.19 -11.97
CA VAL A 439 27.19 -5.67 -13.09
C VAL A 439 28.06 -4.95 -14.10
N ALA A 440 27.54 -4.71 -15.30
CA ALA A 440 28.19 -3.85 -16.30
C ALA A 440 27.16 -3.02 -17.08
N LEU A 441 27.61 -1.89 -17.63
CA LEU A 441 26.83 -1.03 -18.50
C LEU A 441 27.07 -1.41 -19.96
N GLN A 442 26.01 -1.49 -20.76
CA GLN A 442 26.11 -1.63 -22.21
C GLN A 442 25.40 -0.49 -22.92
N ILE A 443 26.09 0.22 -23.79
CA ILE A 443 25.53 1.30 -24.60
C ILE A 443 25.29 0.77 -26.00
N TRP A 444 24.05 0.79 -26.46
CA TRP A 444 23.63 0.30 -27.77
C TRP A 444 23.05 1.43 -28.62
N LEU A 445 23.36 1.42 -29.91
CA LEU A 445 22.68 2.20 -30.94
C LEU A 445 22.06 1.23 -31.95
N GLY A 446 20.80 0.87 -31.72
CA GLY A 446 20.08 -0.21 -32.42
C GLY A 446 20.48 -1.61 -31.93
N THR A 447 19.67 -2.63 -32.26
CA THR A 447 19.96 -4.05 -32.00
C THR A 447 19.81 -4.89 -33.28
N ASN A 448 20.21 -6.15 -33.26
CA ASN A 448 20.06 -7.03 -34.43
C ASN A 448 18.59 -7.23 -34.84
N SER A 449 17.66 -7.21 -33.88
CA SER A 449 16.21 -7.32 -34.13
C SER A 449 15.55 -5.96 -34.39
N SER A 450 16.18 -4.85 -34.05
CA SER A 450 15.64 -3.50 -34.20
C SER A 450 16.77 -2.52 -34.55
N LYS A 451 17.16 -2.54 -35.83
CA LYS A 451 18.23 -1.68 -36.35
C LYS A 451 17.82 -0.21 -36.33
N THR A 452 18.79 0.67 -36.18
CA THR A 452 18.60 2.10 -36.00
C THR A 452 19.57 2.90 -36.86
N LYS A 453 19.08 3.99 -37.45
CA LYS A 453 19.86 5.05 -38.12
C LYS A 453 19.84 6.31 -37.26
N GLY A 454 20.94 7.07 -37.23
CA GLY A 454 21.10 8.29 -36.42
C GLY A 454 22.31 8.23 -35.50
N TYR A 455 22.38 9.15 -34.54
CA TYR A 455 23.49 9.28 -33.60
C TYR A 455 23.04 9.41 -32.14
N VAL A 456 23.99 9.19 -31.26
CA VAL A 456 23.89 9.51 -29.85
C VAL A 456 25.22 9.98 -29.29
N PHE A 457 25.14 10.95 -28.38
CA PHE A 457 26.17 11.28 -27.43
C PHE A 457 25.78 10.74 -26.05
N VAL A 458 26.71 10.10 -25.35
CA VAL A 458 26.53 9.59 -23.99
C VAL A 458 27.72 10.01 -23.12
N ASP A 459 27.44 10.40 -21.89
CA ASP A 459 28.43 11.03 -21.04
C ASP A 459 28.12 10.93 -19.53
N ASP A 460 29.13 11.17 -18.69
CA ASP A 460 29.05 11.35 -17.24
C ASP A 460 28.29 10.25 -16.47
N PHE A 461 28.77 9.00 -16.55
CA PHE A 461 28.25 7.94 -15.68
C PHE A 461 28.63 8.21 -14.22
N ARG A 462 27.63 8.22 -13.34
CA ARG A 462 27.78 8.44 -11.88
C ARG A 462 27.01 7.37 -11.12
N MET A 463 27.56 6.92 -10.00
CA MET A 463 26.94 5.94 -9.12
C MET A 463 26.88 6.50 -7.70
N GLU A 464 25.69 6.48 -7.10
CA GLU A 464 25.40 7.09 -5.81
C GLU A 464 24.67 6.06 -4.95
N LYS A 465 25.11 5.87 -3.70
CA LYS A 465 24.27 5.19 -2.70
C LYS A 465 23.12 6.14 -2.34
N VAL A 466 21.91 5.62 -2.29
CA VAL A 466 20.70 6.37 -1.98
C VAL A 466 19.92 5.68 -0.87
N SER A 467 18.97 6.37 -0.26
CA SER A 467 18.05 5.74 0.71
C SER A 467 16.99 4.92 -0.02
N TYR A 468 16.33 4.03 0.72
CA TYR A 468 15.13 3.32 0.26
C TYR A 468 14.07 4.29 -0.28
N GLN A 469 13.87 5.45 0.37
CA GLN A 469 12.88 6.44 -0.04
C GLN A 469 13.18 7.04 -1.41
N THR A 470 14.46 7.36 -1.68
CA THR A 470 14.88 7.84 -3.01
C THR A 470 14.67 6.76 -4.07
N PHE A 471 15.02 5.49 -3.78
CA PHE A 471 14.80 4.37 -4.69
C PHE A 471 13.31 4.14 -4.98
N SER A 472 12.47 4.08 -3.95
CA SER A 472 11.04 3.77 -4.08
C SER A 472 10.29 4.85 -4.86
N ASN A 473 10.56 6.13 -4.58
CA ASN A 473 9.92 7.28 -5.24
C ASN A 473 10.24 7.40 -6.74
N ASN A 474 11.41 6.93 -7.18
CA ASN A 474 11.93 7.19 -8.53
C ASN A 474 12.00 5.95 -9.44
N SER A 475 11.39 4.86 -9.00
CA SER A 475 11.44 3.54 -9.65
C SER A 475 10.73 3.45 -11.02
N SER A 476 9.99 4.49 -11.46
CA SER A 476 9.33 4.51 -12.79
C SER A 476 9.03 5.91 -13.32
N SER A 477 9.94 6.49 -14.12
CA SER A 477 9.72 7.76 -14.84
C SER A 477 10.09 7.64 -16.33
N SER A 478 9.81 8.65 -17.16
CA SER A 478 10.16 8.59 -18.59
C SER A 478 11.67 8.46 -18.86
N ASN A 479 12.51 8.80 -17.90
CA ASN A 479 13.96 8.82 -18.01
C ASN A 479 14.64 7.92 -16.96
N SER A 480 13.89 7.12 -16.21
CA SER A 480 14.44 6.23 -15.20
C SER A 480 13.73 4.89 -15.16
N THR A 481 14.41 3.91 -14.60
CA THR A 481 13.87 2.55 -14.45
C THR A 481 14.51 1.90 -13.23
N SER A 482 13.85 0.90 -12.63
CA SER A 482 14.35 0.22 -11.44
C SER A 482 14.75 -1.24 -11.67
N LEU A 483 15.85 -1.65 -11.07
CA LEU A 483 16.31 -3.02 -10.94
C LEU A 483 16.14 -3.45 -9.49
N ASN A 484 15.51 -4.59 -9.26
CA ASN A 484 15.46 -5.20 -7.94
C ASN A 484 15.94 -6.65 -8.07
N PHE A 485 17.08 -6.97 -7.45
CA PHE A 485 17.62 -8.33 -7.45
C PHE A 485 16.81 -9.29 -6.57
N ASN A 486 15.93 -8.77 -5.72
CA ASN A 486 15.13 -9.49 -4.72
C ASN A 486 13.67 -9.61 -5.13
N ASN A 487 13.38 -9.60 -6.43
CA ASN A 487 12.02 -9.84 -6.91
C ASN A 487 11.61 -11.27 -6.55
N GLU A 488 10.65 -11.39 -5.63
CA GLU A 488 10.15 -12.69 -5.20
C GLU A 488 9.36 -13.36 -6.33
N SER A 489 9.75 -14.59 -6.67
CA SER A 489 8.99 -15.48 -7.53
C SER A 489 8.20 -16.46 -6.67
N SER A 490 7.10 -16.08 -6.02
CA SER A 490 6.24 -17.09 -5.37
C SER A 490 4.90 -16.59 -4.86
N SER A 491 3.98 -17.55 -4.82
CA SER A 491 2.60 -17.54 -4.35
C SER A 491 2.43 -17.38 -2.82
N PHE A 492 3.36 -16.72 -2.13
CA PHE A 492 3.29 -16.57 -0.68
C PHE A 492 2.29 -15.49 -0.28
N VAL A 493 1.44 -15.79 0.71
CA VAL A 493 0.40 -14.87 1.20
C VAL A 493 0.98 -13.76 2.09
N VAL A 494 2.09 -14.04 2.78
CA VAL A 494 2.83 -13.06 3.58
C VAL A 494 4.02 -12.56 2.78
N VAL A 495 4.03 -11.26 2.47
CA VAL A 495 5.12 -10.62 1.72
C VAL A 495 6.35 -10.47 2.61
N ASN A 496 7.55 -10.66 2.04
CA ASN A 496 8.83 -10.55 2.77
C ASN A 496 8.88 -11.51 3.98
N SER A 497 8.47 -12.76 3.75
CA SER A 497 8.37 -13.81 4.77
C SER A 497 9.71 -14.23 5.39
N ASN A 498 10.81 -13.98 4.68
CA ASN A 498 12.18 -14.32 5.07
C ASN A 498 12.99 -13.11 5.56
N PHE A 499 12.35 -11.94 5.67
CA PHE A 499 12.98 -10.67 6.08
C PHE A 499 14.18 -10.22 5.27
N ASN A 500 14.32 -10.71 4.05
CA ASN A 500 15.43 -10.35 3.20
C ASN A 500 15.23 -9.01 2.47
N LYS A 501 14.01 -8.47 2.46
CA LYS A 501 13.73 -7.12 1.97
C LYS A 501 13.76 -6.13 3.14
N THR A 502 14.65 -5.16 3.07
CA THR A 502 14.83 -4.16 4.13
C THR A 502 14.59 -2.75 3.60
N GLN A 503 14.41 -1.78 4.49
CA GLN A 503 14.32 -0.36 4.21
C GLN A 503 15.49 0.29 4.93
N ASN A 504 16.35 0.93 4.17
CA ASN A 504 17.43 1.72 4.73
C ASN A 504 17.12 3.21 4.56
N GLU A 505 17.00 3.92 5.66
CA GLU A 505 16.70 5.36 5.66
C GLU A 505 17.95 6.19 5.31
N ASP A 506 19.15 5.65 5.57
CA ASP A 506 20.45 6.26 5.24
C ASP A 506 21.09 5.50 4.06
N PRO A 507 21.86 6.14 3.16
CA PRO A 507 22.69 5.45 2.18
C PRO A 507 23.70 4.42 2.74
N THR A 508 24.03 4.49 4.03
CA THR A 508 24.94 3.58 4.73
C THR A 508 24.17 2.46 5.44
N THR A 509 24.52 1.21 5.15
CA THR A 509 23.85 0.05 5.72
C THR A 509 24.35 -0.22 7.14
N THR A 510 23.60 0.25 8.14
CA THR A 510 23.87 -0.04 9.56
C THR A 510 22.76 -0.92 10.14
N TYR A 511 23.10 -2.08 10.69
CA TYR A 511 22.13 -2.98 11.29
C TYR A 511 21.78 -2.56 12.73
N PRO A 512 20.56 -2.87 13.22
CA PRO A 512 19.49 -3.59 12.53
C PRO A 512 18.71 -2.72 11.53
N LEU A 513 18.32 -3.29 10.39
CA LEU A 513 17.58 -2.60 9.34
C LEU A 513 16.07 -2.75 9.54
N LYS A 514 15.28 -1.82 9.01
CA LYS A 514 13.82 -1.93 9.04
C LYS A 514 13.36 -2.97 8.00
N PRO A 515 12.49 -3.93 8.31
CA PRO A 515 11.92 -4.83 7.29
C PRO A 515 10.92 -4.09 6.38
N SER A 516 10.95 -4.38 5.08
CA SER A 516 9.88 -3.97 4.16
C SER A 516 8.58 -4.74 4.42
N ASN A 517 7.41 -4.15 4.19
CA ASN A 517 6.08 -4.80 4.36
C ASN A 517 5.74 -5.26 5.80
N TRP A 518 6.51 -4.80 6.78
CA TRP A 518 6.29 -5.08 8.20
C TRP A 518 6.40 -3.78 9.01
N ALA A 519 5.36 -3.44 9.77
CA ALA A 519 5.28 -2.24 10.58
C ALA A 519 5.63 -2.52 12.04
N LYS A 520 6.57 -1.76 12.60
CA LYS A 520 6.91 -1.84 14.03
C LYS A 520 5.86 -1.13 14.89
N SER A 521 5.49 -1.73 16.01
CA SER A 521 4.70 -1.12 17.08
C SER A 521 5.23 -1.51 18.46
N GLY A 522 4.74 -0.82 19.51
CA GLY A 522 5.16 -1.04 20.90
C GLY A 522 6.12 0.02 21.42
N ASP A 523 6.85 -0.32 22.48
CA ASP A 523 7.76 0.59 23.17
C ASP A 523 8.99 0.94 22.33
N THR A 524 9.35 2.22 22.37
CA THR A 524 10.58 2.76 21.76
C THR A 524 11.39 3.47 22.83
N ASN A 525 12.36 2.77 23.41
CA ASN A 525 13.27 3.31 24.42
C ASN A 525 14.67 2.68 24.32
N ASN A 526 15.62 3.17 25.12
CA ASN A 526 17.01 2.70 25.04
C ASN A 526 17.20 1.21 25.41
N ASN A 527 16.17 0.54 25.95
CA ASN A 527 16.21 -0.88 26.31
C ASN A 527 15.50 -1.78 25.28
N THR A 528 15.09 -1.25 24.14
CA THR A 528 14.40 -1.98 23.07
C THR A 528 15.26 -2.06 21.81
N PHE A 529 15.49 -3.27 21.31
CA PHE A 529 16.32 -3.53 20.13
C PHE A 529 15.52 -4.36 19.13
N SER A 530 15.40 -3.91 17.88
CA SER A 530 14.69 -4.68 16.88
C SER A 530 15.02 -4.30 15.45
N GLY A 531 14.78 -5.23 14.53
CA GLY A 531 14.92 -5.07 13.09
C GLY A 531 15.58 -6.28 12.46
N VAL A 532 15.71 -6.25 11.14
CA VAL A 532 16.41 -7.27 10.36
C VAL A 532 17.89 -7.20 10.69
N ILE A 533 18.51 -8.34 10.95
CA ILE A 533 19.96 -8.50 11.13
C ILE A 533 20.49 -9.57 10.18
N LYS A 534 21.78 -9.50 9.86
CA LYS A 534 22.49 -10.57 9.15
C LYS A 534 23.14 -11.52 10.14
N ALA A 535 22.87 -12.82 9.98
CA ALA A 535 23.28 -13.86 10.94
C ALA A 535 24.72 -14.37 10.74
N THR A 536 25.46 -13.85 9.75
CA THR A 536 26.89 -14.20 9.56
C THR A 536 27.74 -13.67 10.72
N ALA A 537 28.81 -14.39 11.08
CA ALA A 537 29.67 -13.98 12.18
C ALA A 537 30.26 -12.56 11.99
N GLU A 538 30.76 -12.27 10.79
CA GLU A 538 31.35 -10.97 10.44
C GLU A 538 30.38 -9.81 10.66
N HIS A 539 29.17 -9.89 10.08
CA HIS A 539 28.19 -8.81 10.21
C HIS A 539 27.60 -8.71 11.61
N PHE A 540 27.32 -9.85 12.26
CA PHE A 540 26.78 -9.86 13.62
C PHE A 540 27.75 -9.22 14.61
N ASP A 541 29.03 -9.59 14.56
CA ASP A 541 30.05 -9.06 15.47
C ASP A 541 30.33 -7.57 15.19
N ALA A 542 30.36 -7.14 13.92
CA ALA A 542 30.58 -5.75 13.55
C ALA A 542 29.45 -4.80 14.04
N ASN A 543 28.22 -5.30 14.17
CA ASN A 543 27.05 -4.51 14.56
C ASN A 543 26.57 -4.80 16.00
N LYS A 544 27.32 -5.59 16.77
CA LYS A 544 26.92 -6.08 18.09
C LYS A 544 26.61 -4.97 19.10
N SER A 545 27.28 -3.83 18.99
CA SER A 545 27.03 -2.63 19.80
C SER A 545 25.65 -2.01 19.56
N ASN A 546 25.02 -2.29 18.41
CA ASN A 546 23.71 -1.75 18.05
C ASN A 546 22.57 -2.63 18.59
N TYR A 547 22.89 -3.84 19.07
CA TYR A 547 21.90 -4.82 19.51
C TYR A 547 21.70 -4.84 21.02
N THR A 548 22.48 -4.07 21.78
CA THR A 548 22.35 -3.97 23.24
C THR A 548 22.98 -2.68 23.76
N ASN A 549 22.51 -2.20 24.91
CA ASN A 549 23.08 -1.09 25.67
C ASN A 549 23.61 -1.53 27.06
N THR A 550 23.63 -2.84 27.36
CA THR A 550 23.96 -3.39 28.68
C THR A 550 24.90 -4.59 28.58
N SER A 551 25.18 -5.25 29.70
CA SER A 551 25.87 -6.55 29.75
C SER A 551 25.03 -7.71 29.20
N ILE A 552 23.74 -7.54 28.92
CA ILE A 552 22.91 -8.58 28.28
C ILE A 552 23.09 -8.46 26.77
N VAL A 553 24.03 -9.22 26.24
CA VAL A 553 24.43 -9.15 24.83
C VAL A 553 23.83 -10.34 24.07
N PRO A 554 23.11 -10.13 22.95
CA PRO A 554 22.57 -11.23 22.18
C PRO A 554 23.69 -12.12 21.62
N SER A 555 23.46 -13.42 21.64
CA SER A 555 24.25 -14.41 20.92
C SER A 555 23.88 -14.38 19.45
N ARG A 556 24.85 -14.68 18.58
CA ARG A 556 24.56 -14.93 17.17
C ARG A 556 23.64 -16.15 17.08
N PRO A 557 22.50 -16.10 16.37
CA PRO A 557 21.68 -17.28 16.15
C PRO A 557 22.48 -18.36 15.43
N ALA A 558 22.16 -19.63 15.70
CA ALA A 558 22.74 -20.75 14.96
C ALA A 558 22.40 -20.66 13.46
N ASN A 559 23.11 -21.42 12.62
CA ASN A 559 22.83 -21.43 11.18
C ASN A 559 21.36 -21.82 10.92
N HIS A 560 20.69 -21.06 10.07
CA HIS A 560 19.29 -21.30 9.72
C HIS A 560 19.18 -22.66 9.03
N PRO A 561 18.20 -23.54 9.39
CA PRO A 561 18.09 -24.88 8.82
C PRO A 561 17.93 -24.93 7.31
N ILE A 562 17.38 -23.88 6.69
CA ILE A 562 17.12 -23.78 5.24
C ILE A 562 18.21 -22.96 4.53
N HIS A 563 18.60 -21.83 5.12
CA HIS A 563 19.39 -20.79 4.42
C HIS A 563 20.86 -20.73 4.86
N GLY A 564 21.26 -21.53 5.85
CA GLY A 564 22.64 -21.56 6.35
C GLY A 564 22.99 -20.32 7.18
N ASP A 565 24.21 -19.81 7.03
CA ASP A 565 24.74 -18.68 7.81
C ASP A 565 24.58 -17.31 7.12
N ASN A 566 24.31 -17.28 5.81
CA ASN A 566 24.24 -16.05 5.02
C ASN A 566 22.83 -15.42 4.96
N ASN A 567 21.94 -15.76 5.90
CA ASN A 567 20.56 -15.27 5.89
C ASN A 567 20.36 -13.99 6.70
N ASN A 568 19.34 -13.22 6.33
CA ASN A 568 18.80 -12.18 7.19
C ASN A 568 17.66 -12.75 8.04
N VAL A 569 17.52 -12.23 9.26
CA VAL A 569 16.47 -12.66 10.20
C VAL A 569 15.91 -11.45 10.93
N LEU A 570 14.63 -11.49 11.33
CA LEU A 570 14.06 -10.45 12.17
C LEU A 570 14.44 -10.69 13.63
N MET A 571 15.19 -9.77 14.24
CA MET A 571 15.47 -9.77 15.68
C MET A 571 14.51 -8.83 16.42
N ILE A 572 14.01 -9.26 17.58
CA ILE A 572 13.28 -8.43 18.54
C ILE A 572 13.79 -8.76 19.95
N GLY A 573 14.18 -7.77 20.74
CA GLY A 573 14.65 -8.02 22.10
C GLY A 573 14.57 -6.82 23.02
N SER A 574 14.67 -7.09 24.31
CA SER A 574 14.71 -6.07 25.35
C SER A 574 15.60 -6.43 26.52
N THR A 575 16.18 -5.40 27.13
CA THR A 575 16.91 -5.47 28.41
C THR A 575 16.04 -5.11 29.61
N SER A 576 14.73 -4.89 29.43
CA SER A 576 13.75 -4.58 30.49
C SER A 576 12.52 -5.49 30.45
N GLU A 577 12.03 -5.91 31.62
CA GLU A 577 10.86 -6.79 31.79
C GLU A 577 9.51 -6.09 31.52
N ASN A 578 9.50 -4.78 31.26
CA ASN A 578 8.26 -4.02 31.08
C ASN A 578 7.95 -3.70 29.61
N ASN A 579 8.89 -3.97 28.70
CA ASN A 579 8.77 -3.55 27.31
C ASN A 579 7.99 -4.56 26.47
N THR A 580 7.20 -4.06 25.54
CA THR A 580 6.56 -4.83 24.48
C THR A 580 6.94 -4.27 23.13
N GLN A 581 7.33 -5.13 22.18
CA GLN A 581 7.58 -4.76 20.79
C GLN A 581 6.90 -5.75 19.86
N SER A 582 6.44 -5.29 18.70
CA SER A 582 5.79 -6.13 17.70
C SER A 582 6.10 -5.66 16.28
N TYR A 583 6.16 -6.60 15.33
CA TYR A 583 6.09 -6.34 13.90
C TYR A 583 4.80 -6.91 13.33
N GLU A 584 4.05 -6.06 12.65
CA GLU A 584 2.79 -6.36 11.98
C GLU A 584 3.01 -6.49 10.48
N SER A 585 2.58 -7.60 9.87
CA SER A 585 2.62 -7.78 8.42
C SER A 585 1.59 -6.91 7.69
N ASP A 586 1.77 -6.72 6.39
CA ASP A 586 0.66 -6.32 5.52
C ASP A 586 -0.55 -7.26 5.65
N SER A 587 -1.74 -6.73 5.36
CA SER A 587 -3.00 -7.47 5.50
C SER A 587 -3.14 -8.56 4.45
N MET A 588 -3.66 -9.72 4.85
CA MET A 588 -3.87 -10.87 3.97
C MET A 588 -5.31 -11.40 4.05
N THR A 589 -5.80 -11.96 2.95
CA THR A 589 -7.17 -12.52 2.88
C THR A 589 -7.12 -14.04 3.00
N LEU A 590 -7.82 -14.58 3.99
CA LEU A 590 -8.12 -15.99 4.10
C LEU A 590 -9.57 -16.22 3.61
N SER A 591 -9.73 -17.01 2.55
CA SER A 591 -11.03 -17.33 1.96
C SER A 591 -11.92 -18.10 2.95
N ALA A 592 -13.23 -17.96 2.81
CA ALA A 592 -14.21 -18.75 3.58
C ALA A 592 -14.03 -20.26 3.32
N ASN A 593 -14.35 -21.09 4.32
CA ASN A 593 -14.39 -22.56 4.25
C ASN A 593 -13.11 -23.18 3.63
N SER A 594 -11.97 -22.58 3.91
CA SER A 594 -10.68 -22.91 3.31
C SER A 594 -9.69 -23.36 4.37
N TYR A 595 -8.64 -24.04 3.92
CA TYR A 595 -7.63 -24.64 4.78
C TYR A 595 -6.29 -23.96 4.53
N TYR A 596 -5.59 -23.63 5.61
CA TYR A 596 -4.30 -22.95 5.58
C TYR A 596 -3.29 -23.66 6.47
N LYS A 597 -2.01 -23.51 6.12
CA LYS A 597 -0.87 -23.85 6.96
C LYS A 597 -0.07 -22.57 7.24
N LEU A 598 0.03 -22.19 8.50
CA LEU A 598 0.96 -21.18 9.00
C LEU A 598 2.21 -21.88 9.52
N SER A 599 3.39 -21.57 8.99
CA SER A 599 4.66 -22.08 9.50
C SER A 599 5.69 -20.98 9.67
N PHE A 600 6.55 -21.10 10.68
CA PHE A 600 7.64 -20.15 10.92
C PHE A 600 8.77 -20.79 11.71
N TYR A 601 9.98 -20.27 11.52
CA TYR A 601 11.14 -20.59 12.35
C TYR A 601 11.33 -19.53 13.43
N VAL A 602 11.70 -19.98 14.63
CA VAL A 602 12.00 -19.10 15.75
C VAL A 602 13.22 -19.58 16.53
N PHE A 603 14.06 -18.63 16.94
CA PHE A 603 15.19 -18.83 17.83
C PHE A 603 15.05 -17.88 19.02
N THR A 604 15.32 -18.36 20.22
CA THR A 604 15.21 -17.57 21.45
C THR A 604 16.53 -17.59 22.21
N ASP A 605 16.90 -16.44 22.77
CA ASP A 605 18.16 -16.25 23.49
C ASP A 605 17.97 -15.39 24.74
N TYR A 606 18.76 -15.69 25.77
CA TYR A 606 18.78 -14.97 27.06
C TYR A 606 17.41 -14.70 27.69
N PHE A 607 16.48 -15.65 27.59
CA PHE A 607 15.19 -15.54 28.27
C PHE A 607 15.37 -15.74 29.78
N LYS A 608 15.05 -14.69 30.54
CA LYS A 608 14.90 -14.85 31.98
C LYS A 608 13.58 -15.58 32.25
N ASN A 609 13.68 -16.71 32.95
CA ASN A 609 12.51 -17.52 33.34
C ASN A 609 11.55 -16.68 34.19
N ASN A 610 10.49 -16.17 33.56
CA ASN A 610 9.39 -15.54 34.26
C ASN A 610 8.14 -16.40 34.03
N GLU A 611 7.58 -16.91 35.11
CA GLU A 611 6.25 -17.48 35.09
C GLU A 611 5.25 -16.38 34.69
N THR A 612 4.37 -16.68 33.74
CA THR A 612 3.30 -15.85 33.11
C THR A 612 3.65 -15.21 31.78
N ASN A 613 2.91 -15.61 30.72
CA ASN A 613 2.59 -15.03 29.40
C ASN A 613 3.55 -14.03 28.71
N ASN A 614 4.80 -14.00 29.12
CA ASN A 614 5.81 -13.06 28.68
C ASN A 614 6.82 -13.80 27.79
N GLY A 615 7.33 -13.12 26.78
CA GLY A 615 8.28 -13.69 25.82
C GLY A 615 7.85 -13.50 24.38
N ALA A 616 8.35 -14.36 23.50
CA ALA A 616 7.98 -14.29 22.10
C ALA A 616 6.55 -14.81 21.88
N ARG A 617 5.85 -14.17 20.95
CA ARG A 617 4.44 -14.43 20.66
C ARG A 617 4.18 -14.25 19.16
N VAL A 618 3.39 -15.16 18.59
CA VAL A 618 2.91 -15.06 17.20
C VAL A 618 1.40 -15.03 17.21
N THR A 619 0.80 -13.98 16.64
CA THR A 619 -0.66 -13.81 16.63
C THR A 619 -1.15 -13.51 15.22
N LEU A 620 -2.14 -14.27 14.74
CA LEU A 620 -2.91 -13.96 13.54
C LEU A 620 -4.27 -13.41 13.98
N LYS A 621 -4.57 -12.16 13.63
CA LYS A 621 -5.84 -11.52 14.03
C LYS A 621 -6.33 -10.57 12.95
N ASN A 622 -7.63 -10.32 12.96
CA ASN A 622 -8.25 -9.23 12.20
C ASN A 622 -8.63 -8.10 13.18
N SER A 623 -9.37 -7.09 12.72
CA SER A 623 -9.80 -5.97 13.57
C SER A 623 -10.76 -6.35 14.70
N SER A 624 -11.44 -7.49 14.61
CA SER A 624 -12.56 -7.86 15.48
C SER A 624 -12.28 -9.08 16.38
N ARG A 625 -11.45 -10.03 15.95
CA ARG A 625 -11.07 -11.23 16.69
C ARG A 625 -9.66 -11.74 16.39
N VAL A 626 -9.17 -12.56 17.32
CA VAL A 626 -7.95 -13.33 17.18
C VAL A 626 -8.27 -14.69 16.56
N LEU A 627 -7.62 -15.00 15.45
CA LEU A 627 -7.78 -16.24 14.70
C LEU A 627 -6.82 -17.32 15.20
N PHE A 628 -5.61 -16.92 15.58
CA PHE A 628 -4.61 -17.81 16.16
C PHE A 628 -3.66 -17.01 17.06
N ASP A 629 -3.24 -17.62 18.18
CA ASP A 629 -2.32 -17.00 19.12
C ASP A 629 -1.42 -18.04 19.79
N TYR A 630 -0.13 -17.94 19.54
CA TYR A 630 0.90 -18.70 20.24
C TYR A 630 1.64 -17.78 21.20
N GLN A 631 1.50 -18.02 22.51
CA GLN A 631 2.17 -17.24 23.55
C GLN A 631 3.31 -18.01 24.22
N ASN A 632 4.22 -17.26 24.87
CA ASN A 632 5.28 -17.81 25.72
C ASN A 632 6.26 -18.73 24.97
N ILE A 633 6.74 -18.27 23.81
CA ILE A 633 7.81 -18.92 23.04
C ILE A 633 9.15 -18.50 23.68
N ASN A 634 9.84 -19.45 24.35
CA ASN A 634 11.01 -19.16 25.20
C ASN A 634 11.98 -20.36 25.34
N PHE A 635 12.45 -20.94 24.24
CA PHE A 635 13.41 -22.05 24.28
C PHE A 635 14.77 -21.64 24.87
N THR A 636 15.41 -22.58 25.57
CA THR A 636 16.71 -22.37 26.23
C THR A 636 17.82 -23.24 25.64
N ASP A 637 17.56 -23.93 24.53
CA ASP A 637 18.50 -24.85 23.88
C ASP A 637 19.34 -24.17 22.78
N ASN A 638 19.14 -22.86 22.56
CA ASN A 638 19.84 -22.07 21.55
C ASN A 638 19.80 -22.72 20.16
N ALA A 639 18.62 -23.22 19.76
CA ALA A 639 18.38 -23.82 18.47
C ALA A 639 17.17 -23.18 17.77
N TRP A 640 17.12 -23.32 16.44
CA TRP A 640 15.96 -22.96 15.64
C TRP A 640 14.88 -24.02 15.78
N HIS A 641 13.65 -23.59 16.08
CA HIS A 641 12.47 -24.45 16.17
C HIS A 641 11.48 -24.12 15.06
N LEU A 642 10.96 -25.15 14.40
CA LEU A 642 9.90 -25.02 13.38
C LEU A 642 8.52 -25.18 14.03
N PHE A 643 7.65 -24.21 13.75
CA PHE A 643 6.25 -24.24 14.13
C PHE A 643 5.37 -24.43 12.92
N GLU A 644 4.33 -25.26 13.04
CA GLU A 644 3.31 -25.47 12.02
C GLU A 644 1.91 -25.46 12.63
N THR A 645 1.06 -24.55 12.20
CA THR A 645 -0.35 -24.48 12.61
C THR A 645 -1.25 -24.62 11.40
N TYR A 646 -2.23 -25.52 11.51
CA TYR A 646 -3.23 -25.74 10.49
C TYR A 646 -4.52 -25.03 10.88
N ILE A 647 -5.04 -24.19 9.98
CA ILE A 647 -6.19 -23.33 10.22
C ILE A 647 -7.28 -23.68 9.22
N LYS A 648 -8.47 -24.01 9.69
CA LYS A 648 -9.69 -24.08 8.87
C LYS A 648 -10.51 -22.82 9.13
N THR A 649 -10.82 -22.06 8.08
CA THR A 649 -11.67 -20.86 8.19
C THR A 649 -13.15 -21.22 8.27
N GLY A 650 -13.94 -20.32 8.85
CA GLY A 650 -15.39 -20.45 8.91
C GLY A 650 -16.10 -20.00 7.63
N ASN A 651 -17.41 -19.75 7.73
CA ASN A 651 -18.26 -19.41 6.58
C ASN A 651 -17.96 -18.06 5.92
N ASN A 652 -17.16 -17.21 6.57
CA ASN A 652 -16.79 -15.88 6.08
C ASN A 652 -15.29 -15.83 5.77
N SER A 653 -14.93 -15.04 4.77
CA SER A 653 -13.53 -14.70 4.52
C SER A 653 -13.01 -13.79 5.63
N GLU A 654 -11.77 -13.98 6.03
CA GLU A 654 -11.08 -13.21 7.05
C GLU A 654 -10.02 -12.32 6.40
N ASN A 655 -9.98 -11.03 6.75
CA ASN A 655 -8.85 -10.17 6.40
C ASN A 655 -8.00 -9.96 7.66
N ALA A 656 -6.80 -10.52 7.70
CA ALA A 656 -5.99 -10.64 8.90
C ALA A 656 -4.58 -10.10 8.71
N ASN A 657 -3.95 -9.73 9.81
CA ASN A 657 -2.53 -9.37 9.90
C ASN A 657 -1.84 -10.36 10.84
N LEU A 658 -0.57 -10.63 10.57
CA LEU A 658 0.28 -11.46 11.41
C LEU A 658 1.18 -10.55 12.27
N PHE A 659 1.26 -10.86 13.56
CA PHE A 659 2.03 -10.11 14.54
C PHE A 659 3.12 -11.00 15.14
N LEU A 660 4.37 -10.55 15.03
CA LEU A 660 5.54 -11.16 15.67
C LEU A 660 5.97 -10.27 16.82
N SER A 661 5.79 -10.75 18.05
CA SER A 661 5.89 -9.91 19.24
C SER A 661 6.86 -10.47 20.26
N PHE A 662 7.40 -9.56 21.08
CA PHE A 662 8.21 -9.84 22.25
C PHE A 662 7.64 -9.03 23.42
N GLU A 663 7.09 -9.71 24.42
CA GLU A 663 6.29 -9.07 25.48
C GLU A 663 6.89 -9.30 26.87
N LYS A 664 7.14 -8.20 27.61
CA LYS A 664 7.31 -8.15 29.07
C LYS A 664 8.35 -9.12 29.66
N THR A 665 9.47 -9.28 28.98
CA THR A 665 10.61 -10.07 29.48
C THR A 665 11.93 -9.48 29.00
N THR A 666 13.04 -9.97 29.57
CA THR A 666 14.38 -9.69 29.06
C THR A 666 14.85 -10.85 28.17
N GLY A 667 15.53 -10.52 27.08
CA GLY A 667 16.05 -11.51 26.12
C GLY A 667 15.86 -11.05 24.67
N TYR A 668 16.09 -11.98 23.74
CA TYR A 668 16.01 -11.74 22.30
C TYR A 668 15.33 -12.92 21.61
N VAL A 669 14.48 -12.62 20.62
CA VAL A 669 13.89 -13.59 19.71
C VAL A 669 14.28 -13.25 18.27
N TYR A 670 14.46 -14.28 17.46
CA TYR A 670 14.69 -14.18 16.03
C TYR A 670 13.60 -14.96 15.30
N PHE A 671 13.00 -14.34 14.28
CA PHE A 671 11.99 -14.96 13.43
C PHE A 671 12.47 -15.01 11.98
N ASP A 672 12.06 -16.06 11.28
CA ASP A 672 12.40 -16.27 9.88
C ASP A 672 11.42 -17.24 9.18
N ASP A 673 11.39 -17.23 7.85
CA ASP A 673 10.63 -18.14 6.98
C ASP A 673 9.12 -18.26 7.34
N ILE A 674 8.46 -17.13 7.53
CA ILE A 674 7.03 -17.06 7.90
C ILE A 674 6.13 -17.30 6.68
N LYS A 675 5.53 -18.48 6.60
CA LYS A 675 4.70 -18.89 5.46
C LYS A 675 3.27 -19.11 5.91
N LEU A 676 2.34 -18.42 5.25
CA LEU A 676 0.92 -18.76 5.26
C LEU A 676 0.56 -19.25 3.86
N GLU A 677 0.15 -20.51 3.76
CA GLU A 677 -0.11 -21.16 2.47
C GLU A 677 -1.45 -21.88 2.51
N THR A 678 -2.18 -21.87 1.39
CA THR A 678 -3.37 -22.72 1.24
C THR A 678 -2.97 -24.19 1.29
N THR A 679 -3.77 -25.02 1.96
CA THR A 679 -3.58 -26.46 2.01
C THR A 679 -4.89 -27.20 1.71
N LYS A 680 -4.84 -28.54 1.66
CA LYS A 680 -6.01 -29.38 1.38
C LYS A 680 -6.64 -29.85 2.70
N GLU A 681 -7.97 -30.05 2.70
CA GLU A 681 -8.69 -30.63 3.84
C GLU A 681 -8.09 -31.95 4.32
N ALA A 682 -7.71 -32.83 3.39
CA ALA A 682 -7.06 -34.10 3.72
C ALA A 682 -5.76 -33.87 4.52
N VAL A 683 -4.95 -32.87 4.17
CA VAL A 683 -3.72 -32.55 4.92
C VAL A 683 -4.05 -32.01 6.31
N TYR A 684 -5.07 -31.15 6.42
CA TYR A 684 -5.57 -30.67 7.72
C TYR A 684 -6.05 -31.83 8.62
N ASN A 685 -6.80 -32.78 8.07
CA ASN A 685 -7.34 -33.92 8.81
C ASN A 685 -6.25 -34.95 9.18
N ASP A 686 -5.42 -35.34 8.20
CA ASP A 686 -4.45 -36.44 8.31
C ASP A 686 -3.12 -36.04 8.97
N PHE A 687 -2.90 -34.75 9.28
CA PHE A 687 -1.65 -34.33 9.88
C PHE A 687 -1.37 -35.09 11.18
N THR A 688 -0.24 -35.78 11.20
CA THR A 688 0.30 -36.54 12.33
C THR A 688 1.53 -35.85 12.89
N LYS A 689 1.67 -35.85 14.22
CA LYS A 689 2.78 -35.23 14.94
C LYS A 689 4.14 -35.70 14.37
N GLN A 690 4.86 -34.81 13.72
CA GLN A 690 6.24 -35.03 13.30
C GLN A 690 7.17 -34.91 14.53
N PRO A 691 8.25 -35.71 14.62
CA PRO A 691 9.28 -35.50 15.63
C PRO A 691 9.91 -34.11 15.46
N ASN A 692 10.13 -33.39 16.57
CA ASN A 692 10.80 -32.08 16.62
C ASN A 692 10.08 -30.92 15.88
N VAL A 693 8.79 -31.08 15.55
CA VAL A 693 7.94 -29.98 15.06
C VAL A 693 6.90 -29.65 16.13
N ILE A 694 6.78 -28.37 16.43
CA ILE A 694 5.73 -27.88 17.34
C ILE A 694 4.52 -27.56 16.47
N TYR A 695 3.36 -28.13 16.80
CA TYR A 695 2.18 -27.99 15.96
C TYR A 695 0.89 -27.73 16.73
N SER A 696 -0.07 -27.12 16.03
CA SER A 696 -1.45 -26.94 16.50
C SER A 696 -2.47 -27.04 15.35
N LYS A 697 -3.74 -27.25 15.69
CA LYS A 697 -4.87 -27.20 14.74
C LYS A 697 -5.93 -26.24 15.29
N VAL A 698 -6.48 -25.40 14.42
CA VAL A 698 -7.54 -24.45 14.76
C VAL A 698 -8.66 -24.58 13.73
N ASP A 699 -9.89 -24.84 14.20
CA ASP A 699 -11.10 -24.78 13.39
C ASP A 699 -11.90 -23.54 13.78
N LEU A 700 -11.97 -22.57 12.89
CA LEU A 700 -12.65 -21.29 13.12
C LEU A 700 -14.15 -21.35 12.76
N SER A 701 -14.66 -22.50 12.34
CA SER A 701 -16.08 -22.70 12.03
C SER A 701 -16.96 -22.90 13.27
N PHE A 702 -16.35 -23.10 14.44
CA PHE A 702 -16.98 -23.14 15.76
C PHE A 702 -16.00 -22.65 16.83
N GLU A 703 -16.50 -22.31 18.01
CA GLU A 703 -15.66 -21.93 19.15
C GLU A 703 -15.35 -23.17 20.00
N ASN A 704 -14.10 -23.58 19.97
CA ASN A 704 -13.53 -24.70 20.72
C ASN A 704 -12.34 -24.28 21.59
N PHE A 705 -12.05 -22.98 21.69
CA PHE A 705 -10.98 -22.40 22.48
C PHE A 705 -9.55 -22.87 22.08
N ASP A 706 -9.38 -23.54 20.93
CA ASP A 706 -8.07 -23.98 20.43
C ASP A 706 -7.33 -22.91 19.63
N ASN A 707 -7.96 -21.76 19.38
CA ASN A 707 -7.29 -20.60 18.76
C ASN A 707 -6.21 -19.95 19.64
N LYS A 708 -5.90 -20.57 20.79
CA LYS A 708 -4.87 -20.16 21.74
C LYS A 708 -4.01 -21.37 22.15
N THR A 709 -2.72 -21.29 21.88
CA THR A 709 -1.74 -22.35 22.14
C THR A 709 -0.62 -21.87 23.08
N PHE A 710 -0.11 -22.76 23.95
CA PHE A 710 0.91 -22.45 24.96
C PHE A 710 1.92 -23.58 25.14
N ASN A 711 3.16 -23.23 25.50
CA ASN A 711 4.24 -24.20 25.77
C ASN A 711 4.10 -24.97 27.10
N THR A 712 3.31 -24.50 28.07
CA THR A 712 3.14 -25.17 29.39
C THR A 712 1.67 -25.31 29.76
N PHE A 713 1.24 -26.56 30.00
CA PHE A 713 -0.15 -26.98 30.22
C PHE A 713 -0.70 -26.70 31.63
N THR A 714 0.09 -26.08 32.52
CA THR A 714 -0.18 -26.11 33.97
C THR A 714 -1.06 -24.98 34.48
N LYS A 715 -1.32 -23.91 33.70
CA LYS A 715 -2.04 -22.71 34.19
C LYS A 715 -3.18 -22.29 33.26
N ILE A 716 -4.28 -21.84 33.87
CA ILE A 716 -5.49 -21.34 33.19
C ILE A 716 -5.19 -20.01 32.49
N GLN A 717 -5.79 -19.80 31.32
CA GLN A 717 -5.48 -18.69 30.42
C GLN A 717 -6.72 -17.91 30.00
N THR A 718 -6.61 -16.59 29.86
CA THR A 718 -7.77 -15.80 29.40
C THR A 718 -8.09 -16.13 27.94
N PRO A 719 -9.35 -16.44 27.60
CA PRO A 719 -9.78 -16.66 26.22
C PRO A 719 -9.58 -15.42 25.34
N ASN A 720 -9.19 -15.60 24.07
CA ASN A 720 -8.83 -14.48 23.20
C ASN A 720 -10.04 -13.59 22.82
N ASN A 721 -11.15 -14.23 22.45
CA ASN A 721 -12.32 -13.55 21.85
C ASN A 721 -13.47 -13.35 22.86
N TRP A 722 -13.17 -13.46 24.16
CA TRP A 722 -14.16 -13.44 25.22
C TRP A 722 -13.70 -12.57 26.39
N ASP A 723 -14.62 -11.84 27.00
CA ASP A 723 -14.39 -11.05 28.20
C ASP A 723 -15.11 -11.66 29.39
N GLY A 724 -14.38 -11.89 30.48
CA GLY A 724 -14.93 -12.41 31.72
C GLY A 724 -15.42 -11.27 32.61
N VAL A 725 -16.68 -11.33 33.04
CA VAL A 725 -17.30 -10.32 33.90
C VAL A 725 -18.06 -11.00 35.04
N GLY A 726 -17.75 -10.59 36.27
CA GLY A 726 -18.53 -10.93 37.47
C GLY A 726 -19.47 -9.80 37.87
N GLN A 727 -20.67 -10.13 38.35
CA GLN A 727 -21.54 -9.17 39.03
C GLN A 727 -21.04 -8.93 40.47
N ASP A 728 -21.24 -7.72 41.01
CA ASP A 728 -20.84 -7.31 42.37
C ASP A 728 -19.35 -7.43 42.75
N SER A 729 -18.43 -7.41 41.77
CA SER A 729 -16.97 -7.61 41.97
C SER A 729 -16.54 -9.00 42.47
N ASP A 730 -17.46 -9.96 42.53
CA ASP A 730 -17.15 -11.35 42.89
C ASP A 730 -16.41 -12.05 41.72
N THR A 731 -15.22 -12.59 42.01
CA THR A 731 -14.43 -13.36 41.04
C THR A 731 -14.42 -14.85 41.40
N PRO A 732 -14.53 -15.77 40.43
CA PRO A 732 -14.38 -17.20 40.69
C PRO A 732 -12.96 -17.51 41.21
N THR A 733 -12.79 -18.66 41.86
CA THR A 733 -11.47 -19.16 42.30
C THR A 733 -10.52 -19.31 41.11
N GLU A 734 -11.02 -19.86 40.00
CA GLU A 734 -10.26 -20.14 38.79
C GLU A 734 -11.17 -20.02 37.56
N SER A 735 -10.78 -19.27 36.53
CA SER A 735 -11.56 -19.20 35.30
C SER A 735 -10.73 -18.85 34.07
N GLY A 736 -11.12 -19.41 32.91
CA GLY A 736 -10.44 -19.23 31.63
C GLY A 736 -10.33 -20.54 30.85
N ILE A 737 -9.51 -20.54 29.80
CA ILE A 737 -9.17 -21.73 29.01
C ILE A 737 -8.21 -22.61 29.80
N ILE A 738 -8.50 -23.90 29.85
CA ILE A 738 -7.66 -24.93 30.45
C ILE A 738 -7.56 -26.15 29.52
N SER A 739 -6.42 -26.82 29.51
CA SER A 739 -6.28 -28.08 28.78
C SER A 739 -6.91 -29.24 29.54
N MET A 740 -7.62 -30.10 28.83
CA MET A 740 -8.14 -31.38 29.32
C MET A 740 -7.03 -32.34 29.80
N ASN A 741 -5.78 -32.10 29.40
CA ASN A 741 -4.62 -32.87 29.89
C ASN A 741 -4.05 -32.35 31.22
N ASN A 742 -4.65 -31.30 31.81
CA ASN A 742 -4.20 -30.78 33.10
C ASN A 742 -4.57 -31.76 34.23
N ASP A 743 -3.64 -31.98 35.18
CA ASP A 743 -3.84 -32.90 36.30
C ASP A 743 -5.10 -32.59 37.13
N SER A 744 -5.48 -31.30 37.22
CA SER A 744 -6.68 -30.83 37.93
C SER A 744 -8.00 -31.31 37.29
N LEU A 745 -7.96 -31.72 36.02
CA LEU A 745 -9.10 -32.25 35.26
C LEU A 745 -9.02 -33.76 35.02
N SER A 746 -8.08 -34.47 35.67
CA SER A 746 -7.87 -35.92 35.48
C SER A 746 -9.11 -36.81 35.73
N LEU A 747 -10.09 -36.32 36.49
CA LEU A 747 -11.36 -37.01 36.76
C LEU A 747 -12.52 -36.56 35.86
N VAL A 748 -12.29 -35.59 34.97
CA VAL A 748 -13.29 -35.09 34.02
C VAL A 748 -13.26 -35.98 32.76
N PRO A 749 -14.42 -36.42 32.23
CA PRO A 749 -14.45 -37.18 30.99
C PRO A 749 -13.92 -36.38 29.80
N PRO A 750 -13.31 -37.04 28.79
CA PRO A 750 -12.87 -36.39 27.55
C PRO A 750 -14.00 -35.60 26.87
N THR A 751 -13.64 -34.55 26.13
CA THR A 751 -14.60 -33.73 25.37
C THR A 751 -15.31 -34.56 24.31
N LEU A 752 -16.56 -34.18 23.97
CA LEU A 752 -17.32 -34.84 22.91
C LEU A 752 -16.73 -34.55 21.51
N SER A 753 -16.03 -33.42 21.37
CA SER A 753 -15.38 -32.95 20.13
C SER A 753 -13.98 -33.51 19.91
N GLY A 754 -13.34 -34.06 20.94
CA GLY A 754 -11.97 -34.58 20.88
C GLY A 754 -10.87 -33.50 20.87
N ASN A 755 -11.23 -32.23 21.08
CA ASN A 755 -10.30 -31.13 21.28
C ASN A 755 -9.69 -31.13 22.69
N ASN A 756 -8.57 -30.40 22.83
CA ASN A 756 -7.75 -30.44 24.04
C ASN A 756 -8.03 -29.31 25.02
N ASN A 757 -8.73 -28.24 24.62
CA ASN A 757 -8.97 -27.08 25.46
C ASN A 757 -10.46 -26.84 25.69
N VAL A 758 -10.80 -26.38 26.89
CA VAL A 758 -12.18 -26.04 27.27
C VAL A 758 -12.19 -24.74 28.05
N LEU A 759 -13.32 -24.02 28.03
CA LEU A 759 -13.53 -22.87 28.89
C LEU A 759 -14.05 -23.33 30.25
N MET A 760 -13.31 -23.03 31.31
CA MET A 760 -13.66 -23.35 32.69
C MET A 760 -14.06 -22.11 33.48
N ILE A 761 -15.09 -22.26 34.32
CA ILE A 761 -15.39 -21.37 35.44
C ILE A 761 -15.54 -22.26 36.68
N ASN A 762 -14.62 -22.12 37.63
CA ASN A 762 -14.58 -22.89 38.87
C ASN A 762 -14.51 -21.96 40.08
N SER A 763 -15.42 -22.14 41.04
CA SER A 763 -15.50 -21.30 42.23
C SER A 763 -15.78 -22.09 43.50
N LEU A 764 -15.02 -21.82 44.55
CA LEU A 764 -15.23 -22.37 45.90
C LEU A 764 -16.26 -21.57 46.72
N HIS A 765 -16.64 -20.38 46.25
CA HIS A 765 -17.66 -19.52 46.84
C HIS A 765 -18.72 -19.16 45.81
N ASN A 766 -19.89 -18.72 46.26
CA ASN A 766 -21.01 -18.43 45.38
C ASN A 766 -20.72 -17.20 44.51
N VAL A 767 -20.78 -17.36 43.19
CA VAL A 767 -20.53 -16.30 42.21
C VAL A 767 -21.63 -16.22 41.16
N ASN A 768 -21.71 -15.08 40.48
CA ASN A 768 -22.38 -14.91 39.19
C ASN A 768 -21.33 -14.35 38.21
N TYR A 769 -20.79 -15.22 37.37
CA TYR A 769 -19.69 -14.90 36.49
C TYR A 769 -19.91 -15.51 35.11
N ALA A 770 -19.67 -14.74 34.06
CA ALA A 770 -19.78 -15.22 32.69
C ALA A 770 -18.67 -14.69 31.80
N TYR A 771 -18.27 -15.51 30.84
CA TYR A 771 -17.50 -15.05 29.69
C TYR A 771 -18.48 -14.65 28.58
N THR A 772 -18.32 -13.46 28.03
CA THR A 772 -19.14 -12.93 26.94
C THR A 772 -18.29 -12.75 25.68
N SER A 773 -18.80 -13.15 24.53
CA SER A 773 -18.11 -12.96 23.25
C SER A 773 -17.89 -11.47 22.97
N LYS A 774 -16.67 -11.12 22.54
CA LYS A 774 -16.31 -9.74 22.14
C LYS A 774 -17.03 -9.32 20.87
N GLU A 775 -17.19 -10.27 19.95
CA GLU A 775 -17.95 -10.07 18.73
C GLU A 775 -19.43 -10.38 18.95
N SER A 776 -20.25 -9.62 18.22
CA SER A 776 -21.67 -9.91 18.11
C SER A 776 -21.94 -10.74 16.86
N PHE A 777 -22.76 -11.76 17.01
CA PHE A 777 -23.20 -12.64 15.93
C PHE A 777 -24.42 -12.04 15.25
N ASN A 778 -24.35 -11.93 13.93
CA ASN A 778 -25.45 -11.43 13.10
C ASN A 778 -26.33 -12.59 12.64
N PHE A 779 -27.59 -12.58 13.06
CA PHE A 779 -28.63 -13.51 12.65
C PHE A 779 -29.58 -12.80 11.69
N THR A 780 -29.65 -13.27 10.45
CA THR A 780 -30.45 -12.68 9.39
C THR A 780 -31.93 -12.95 9.62
N ALA A 781 -32.76 -11.94 9.35
CA ALA A 781 -34.22 -12.05 9.31
C ALA A 781 -34.67 -13.29 8.51
N LYS A 782 -35.68 -14.00 9.01
CA LYS A 782 -36.35 -15.14 8.37
C LYS A 782 -35.43 -16.32 8.03
N THR A 783 -34.29 -16.38 8.69
CA THR A 783 -33.36 -17.51 8.61
C THR A 783 -33.55 -18.40 9.85
N TYR A 784 -33.33 -19.71 9.69
CA TYR A 784 -33.44 -20.68 10.77
C TYR A 784 -32.05 -21.06 11.23
N TYR A 785 -31.75 -20.83 12.50
CA TYR A 785 -30.46 -21.10 13.11
C TYR A 785 -30.55 -22.19 14.16
N LYS A 786 -29.48 -22.97 14.25
CA LYS A 786 -29.21 -23.95 15.28
C LYS A 786 -27.88 -23.59 15.95
N ILE A 787 -27.94 -23.36 17.26
CA ILE A 787 -26.78 -22.99 18.07
C ILE A 787 -26.57 -24.11 19.08
N THR A 788 -25.40 -24.75 19.09
CA THR A 788 -25.10 -25.87 20.01
C THR A 788 -23.93 -25.54 20.90
N VAL A 789 -23.98 -25.94 22.17
CA VAL A 789 -22.88 -25.82 23.14
C VAL A 789 -22.77 -27.09 23.97
N ASN A 790 -21.57 -27.63 24.14
CA ASN A 790 -21.32 -28.72 25.08
C ASN A 790 -21.05 -28.14 26.48
N VAL A 791 -21.75 -28.66 27.48
CA VAL A 791 -21.64 -28.20 28.87
C VAL A 791 -21.43 -29.38 29.81
N LEU A 792 -20.51 -29.23 30.74
CA LEU A 792 -20.33 -30.12 31.89
C LEU A 792 -20.31 -29.29 33.18
N THR A 793 -21.12 -29.65 34.16
CA THR A 793 -21.07 -29.03 35.50
C THR A 793 -20.71 -30.06 36.55
N ASN A 794 -20.04 -29.65 37.61
CA ASN A 794 -19.71 -30.54 38.73
C ASN A 794 -19.74 -29.80 40.07
N ASN A 795 -20.20 -30.49 41.11
CA ASN A 795 -20.25 -29.99 42.49
C ASN A 795 -20.93 -28.62 42.65
N LEU A 796 -22.06 -28.40 41.95
CA LEU A 796 -22.79 -27.14 42.05
C LEU A 796 -23.51 -27.00 43.39
N VAL A 797 -23.33 -25.85 44.05
CA VAL A 797 -24.01 -25.50 45.31
C VAL A 797 -24.54 -24.07 45.20
N ALA A 798 -25.77 -23.84 45.64
CA ALA A 798 -26.42 -22.53 45.54
C ALA A 798 -26.60 -21.86 46.90
N GLU A 799 -26.60 -20.52 46.92
CA GLU A 799 -26.73 -19.71 48.14
C GLU A 799 -28.08 -19.87 48.84
N ASN A 800 -29.17 -19.94 48.07
CA ASN A 800 -30.54 -20.11 48.57
C ASN A 800 -31.14 -21.43 48.07
N THR A 801 -31.36 -22.39 48.97
CA THR A 801 -31.94 -23.70 48.64
C THR A 801 -33.47 -23.70 48.57
N SER A 802 -34.12 -22.56 48.88
CA SER A 802 -35.58 -22.42 48.96
C SER A 802 -36.26 -22.33 47.60
N ASP A 803 -35.52 -21.95 46.55
CA ASP A 803 -36.00 -21.77 45.18
C ASP A 803 -35.23 -22.72 44.25
N SER A 804 -35.61 -24.00 44.29
CA SER A 804 -34.91 -25.11 43.59
C SER A 804 -35.04 -25.07 42.05
N LYS A 805 -35.72 -24.06 41.48
CA LYS A 805 -35.90 -23.92 40.04
C LYS A 805 -34.91 -22.91 39.46
N GLY A 806 -33.82 -23.42 38.88
CA GLY A 806 -32.99 -22.66 37.94
C GLY A 806 -31.61 -22.22 38.44
N TYR A 807 -31.07 -22.83 39.50
CA TYR A 807 -29.66 -22.66 39.86
C TYR A 807 -28.79 -23.55 38.97
N GLY A 808 -27.69 -23.02 38.45
CA GLY A 808 -26.81 -23.77 37.57
C GLY A 808 -26.01 -22.89 36.61
N ALA A 809 -25.37 -23.51 35.63
CA ALA A 809 -24.75 -22.79 34.54
C ALA A 809 -25.81 -22.17 33.60
N SER A 810 -25.36 -21.23 32.77
CA SER A 810 -26.21 -20.53 31.81
C SER A 810 -25.54 -20.32 30.45
N ILE A 811 -26.37 -20.30 29.41
CA ILE A 811 -26.03 -19.87 28.05
C ILE A 811 -27.00 -18.74 27.70
N ILE A 812 -26.46 -17.57 27.39
CA ILE A 812 -27.24 -16.36 27.15
C ILE A 812 -26.91 -15.85 25.76
N LEU A 813 -27.93 -15.60 24.93
CA LEU A 813 -27.82 -14.73 23.77
C LEU A 813 -28.29 -13.33 24.21
N ASN A 814 -27.35 -12.40 24.30
CA ASN A 814 -27.60 -11.05 24.80
C ASN A 814 -28.24 -10.18 23.71
N GLY A 815 -29.26 -9.40 24.04
CA GLY A 815 -29.93 -8.54 23.08
C GLY A 815 -30.82 -7.50 23.74
N SER A 816 -31.77 -6.94 23.00
CA SER A 816 -32.83 -6.09 23.56
C SER A 816 -33.72 -6.85 24.56
N LYS A 817 -33.84 -8.16 24.37
CA LYS A 817 -34.39 -9.12 25.32
C LYS A 817 -33.51 -10.35 25.31
N ASP A 818 -32.86 -10.63 26.44
CA ASP A 818 -31.95 -11.76 26.55
C ASP A 818 -32.67 -13.09 26.39
N ILE A 819 -32.04 -13.98 25.62
CA ILE A 819 -32.46 -15.36 25.41
C ILE A 819 -31.60 -16.22 26.33
N ILE A 820 -32.21 -16.84 27.34
CA ILE A 820 -31.46 -17.47 28.44
C ILE A 820 -31.83 -18.94 28.55
N VAL A 821 -30.83 -19.82 28.40
CA VAL A 821 -30.86 -21.19 28.92
C VAL A 821 -30.19 -21.16 30.30
N LYS A 822 -30.93 -21.48 31.36
CA LYS A 822 -30.45 -21.40 32.76
C LYS A 822 -30.78 -22.65 33.55
N GLY A 823 -30.12 -22.81 34.70
CA GLY A 823 -30.32 -23.95 35.57
C GLY A 823 -29.66 -25.22 35.04
N ILE A 824 -28.57 -25.07 34.28
CA ILE A 824 -27.85 -26.20 33.71
C ILE A 824 -27.08 -26.91 34.83
N ASP A 825 -27.44 -28.17 35.11
CA ASP A 825 -26.69 -29.06 36.00
C ASP A 825 -26.60 -30.48 35.42
N THR A 826 -25.42 -30.83 34.90
CA THR A 826 -25.16 -32.09 34.20
C THR A 826 -24.52 -33.17 35.07
N HIS A 827 -24.21 -32.89 36.35
CA HIS A 827 -23.70 -33.87 37.31
C HIS A 827 -22.45 -34.64 36.86
N GLY A 828 -21.46 -33.94 36.30
CA GLY A 828 -20.16 -34.47 35.92
C GLY A 828 -20.12 -35.15 34.54
N VAL A 829 -21.16 -34.99 33.73
CA VAL A 829 -21.27 -35.60 32.40
C VAL A 829 -21.44 -34.53 31.33
N TRP A 830 -20.81 -34.68 30.17
CA TRP A 830 -21.02 -33.75 29.05
C TRP A 830 -22.43 -33.89 28.48
N LYS A 831 -23.11 -32.76 28.28
CA LYS A 831 -24.39 -32.67 27.57
C LYS A 831 -24.35 -31.55 26.54
N THR A 832 -24.93 -31.78 25.36
CA THR A 832 -25.09 -30.75 24.33
C THR A 832 -26.42 -30.02 24.52
N TYR A 833 -26.35 -28.70 24.69
CA TYR A 833 -27.50 -27.81 24.71
C TYR A 833 -27.67 -27.17 23.34
N THR A 834 -28.91 -27.10 22.86
CA THR A 834 -29.25 -26.56 21.53
C THR A 834 -30.27 -25.43 21.63
N ILE A 835 -29.99 -24.29 20.99
CA ILE A 835 -30.91 -23.17 20.85
C ILE A 835 -31.31 -23.08 19.38
N TYR A 836 -32.61 -23.14 19.12
CA TYR A 836 -33.22 -22.94 17.81
C TYR A 836 -33.76 -21.52 17.73
N LEU A 837 -33.22 -20.73 16.80
CA LEU A 837 -33.52 -19.30 16.65
C LEU A 837 -34.05 -19.00 15.25
N SER A 838 -35.21 -18.34 15.18
CA SER A 838 -35.69 -17.65 13.98
C SER A 838 -36.44 -16.39 14.35
N SER A 839 -36.21 -15.30 13.63
CA SER A 839 -36.79 -13.98 13.90
C SER A 839 -37.24 -13.29 12.61
N GLU A 840 -38.30 -12.49 12.72
CA GLU A 840 -38.77 -11.65 11.59
C GLU A 840 -37.77 -10.56 11.21
N ASP A 841 -37.09 -10.00 12.22
CA ASP A 841 -36.07 -8.98 12.06
C ASP A 841 -34.66 -9.57 12.24
N ALA A 842 -33.65 -8.89 11.68
CA ALA A 842 -32.26 -9.28 11.92
C ALA A 842 -31.89 -9.01 13.40
N ILE A 843 -31.23 -9.98 14.02
CA ILE A 843 -30.77 -9.90 15.41
C ILE A 843 -29.25 -9.82 15.41
N ASN A 844 -28.70 -8.88 16.17
CA ASN A 844 -27.27 -8.84 16.47
C ASN A 844 -27.09 -9.13 17.97
N SER A 845 -26.34 -10.17 18.31
CA SER A 845 -26.30 -10.70 19.68
C SER A 845 -24.93 -11.23 20.05
N THR A 846 -24.42 -10.90 21.24
CA THR A 846 -23.26 -11.59 21.83
C THR A 846 -23.72 -12.82 22.60
N ILE A 847 -22.83 -13.79 22.80
CA ILE A 847 -23.13 -14.99 23.59
C ILE A 847 -22.38 -14.92 24.92
N SER A 848 -23.07 -15.19 26.03
CA SER A 848 -22.44 -15.37 27.34
C SER A 848 -22.57 -16.81 27.84
N LEU A 849 -21.46 -17.34 28.35
CA LEU A 849 -21.35 -18.66 28.96
C LEU A 849 -21.01 -18.46 30.44
N GLY A 850 -21.93 -18.83 31.34
CA GLY A 850 -21.90 -18.38 32.72
C GLY A 850 -22.12 -19.45 33.78
N LEU A 851 -21.65 -19.14 34.98
CA LEU A 851 -21.91 -19.85 36.23
C LEU A 851 -22.72 -18.92 37.14
N GLY A 852 -23.96 -19.32 37.47
CA GLY A 852 -24.88 -18.55 38.30
C GLY A 852 -25.76 -17.58 37.50
N ALA A 853 -26.59 -16.85 38.24
CA ALA A 853 -27.47 -15.81 37.70
C ALA A 853 -27.62 -14.64 38.70
N SER A 854 -28.17 -13.51 38.26
CA SER A 854 -28.30 -12.28 39.06
C SER A 854 -29.12 -12.45 40.35
N ASN A 855 -30.06 -13.39 40.36
CA ASN A 855 -30.89 -13.71 41.51
C ASN A 855 -30.44 -14.96 42.28
N GLN A 856 -29.38 -15.65 41.83
CA GLN A 856 -28.94 -16.93 42.39
C GLN A 856 -27.44 -17.16 42.10
N LYS A 857 -26.57 -16.78 43.05
CA LYS A 857 -25.13 -17.05 43.00
C LYS A 857 -24.87 -18.52 43.34
N ILE A 858 -23.89 -19.13 42.67
CA ILE A 858 -23.55 -20.56 42.85
C ILE A 858 -22.04 -20.77 42.91
N SER A 859 -21.61 -21.77 43.69
CA SER A 859 -20.26 -22.31 43.67
C SER A 859 -20.23 -23.64 42.92
N GLY A 860 -19.04 -24.11 42.55
CA GLY A 860 -18.82 -25.33 41.77
C GLY A 860 -18.08 -25.04 40.47
N MET A 861 -18.08 -26.02 39.57
CA MET A 861 -17.36 -25.97 38.31
C MET A 861 -18.31 -26.11 37.12
N VAL A 862 -18.07 -25.33 36.07
CA VAL A 862 -18.62 -25.53 34.73
C VAL A 862 -17.51 -25.51 33.69
N LEU A 863 -17.63 -26.40 32.72
CA LEU A 863 -16.82 -26.47 31.50
C LEU A 863 -17.74 -26.27 30.29
N PHE A 864 -17.29 -25.43 29.36
CA PHE A 864 -17.95 -25.19 28.08
C PHE A 864 -17.02 -25.56 26.92
N ASP A 865 -17.60 -26.10 25.88
CA ASP A 865 -16.88 -26.50 24.67
C ASP A 865 -17.79 -26.49 23.43
N ASN A 866 -17.17 -26.42 22.24
CA ASN A 866 -17.79 -26.63 20.93
C ASN A 866 -19.06 -25.80 20.71
N LEU A 867 -18.98 -24.48 20.93
CA LEU A 867 -20.05 -23.54 20.58
C LEU A 867 -20.10 -23.40 19.05
N LYS A 868 -21.16 -23.91 18.44
CA LYS A 868 -21.36 -23.89 16.97
C LYS A 868 -22.64 -23.14 16.63
N ILE A 869 -22.59 -22.33 15.58
CA ILE A 869 -23.76 -21.63 15.02
C ILE A 869 -23.89 -22.06 13.55
N GLU A 870 -25.02 -22.65 13.18
CA GLU A 870 -25.28 -23.11 11.82
C GLU A 870 -26.68 -22.74 11.36
N THR A 871 -26.86 -22.54 10.05
CA THR A 871 -28.18 -22.38 9.44
C THR A 871 -28.78 -23.75 9.15
N THR A 872 -30.10 -23.87 9.25
CA THR A 872 -30.86 -25.07 8.91
C THR A 872 -32.05 -24.71 8.01
N ASP A 873 -32.69 -25.71 7.39
CA ASP A 873 -33.91 -25.50 6.62
C ASP A 873 -35.15 -25.48 7.52
N GLN A 874 -36.24 -24.88 7.01
CA GLN A 874 -37.48 -24.73 7.75
C GLN A 874 -38.09 -26.07 8.19
N ASN A 875 -38.01 -27.12 7.36
CA ASN A 875 -38.64 -28.40 7.70
C ASN A 875 -37.88 -29.07 8.85
N THR A 876 -36.55 -29.13 8.76
CA THR A 876 -35.69 -29.65 9.83
C THR A 876 -35.89 -28.87 11.13
N PHE A 877 -35.94 -27.53 11.05
CA PHE A 877 -36.21 -26.68 12.21
C PHE A 877 -37.57 -27.00 12.87
N LEU A 878 -38.62 -27.16 12.08
CA LEU A 878 -39.98 -27.46 12.57
C LEU A 878 -40.14 -28.90 13.07
N GLU A 879 -39.42 -29.87 12.50
CA GLU A 879 -39.38 -31.25 12.99
C GLU A 879 -38.67 -31.33 14.34
N ASP A 880 -37.54 -30.65 14.49
CA ASP A 880 -36.84 -30.53 15.77
C ASP A 880 -37.71 -29.85 16.83
N LEU A 881 -38.59 -28.93 16.44
CA LEU A 881 -39.57 -28.26 17.31
C LEU A 881 -40.63 -29.23 17.88
N LYS A 882 -40.96 -30.31 17.16
CA LYS A 882 -41.95 -31.31 17.58
C LYS A 882 -41.37 -32.35 18.54
N THR A 883 -40.04 -32.46 18.60
CA THR A 883 -39.33 -33.38 19.49
C THR A 883 -38.83 -32.65 20.74
N SER A 884 -39.76 -32.14 21.57
CA SER A 884 -39.39 -31.59 22.88
C SER A 884 -38.93 -32.73 23.78
N ASP A 885 -37.66 -32.70 24.18
CA ASP A 885 -37.11 -33.59 25.19
C ASP A 885 -37.41 -32.98 26.58
N ASP A 886 -37.94 -33.77 27.51
CA ASP A 886 -38.29 -33.36 28.88
C ASP A 886 -37.05 -32.93 29.72
N ASN A 887 -35.85 -33.03 29.15
CA ASN A 887 -34.56 -32.77 29.80
C ASN A 887 -33.98 -31.35 29.66
N TYR A 888 -34.75 -30.36 29.18
CA TYR A 888 -34.32 -28.94 29.07
C TYR A 888 -33.05 -28.68 28.22
N THR A 889 -32.62 -29.64 27.38
CA THR A 889 -31.44 -29.51 26.51
C THR A 889 -31.72 -28.73 25.22
N LYS A 890 -32.98 -28.43 24.92
CA LYS A 890 -33.41 -27.66 23.74
C LYS A 890 -34.19 -26.42 24.15
N CYS A 891 -33.86 -25.27 23.57
CA CYS A 891 -34.59 -24.01 23.73
C CYS A 891 -35.08 -23.52 22.35
N PHE A 892 -36.34 -23.11 22.25
CA PHE A 892 -36.99 -22.69 20.99
C PHE A 892 -37.50 -21.27 21.08
N ILE A 893 -37.04 -20.39 20.18
CA ILE A 893 -37.48 -18.99 20.14
C ILE A 893 -37.84 -18.61 18.71
N ASN A 894 -39.12 -18.29 18.51
CA ASN A 894 -39.65 -17.65 17.32
C ASN A 894 -40.12 -16.24 17.70
N TYR A 895 -39.44 -15.21 17.20
CA TYR A 895 -39.74 -13.82 17.56
C TYR A 895 -40.83 -13.25 16.62
N THR A 896 -42.08 -13.29 17.07
CA THR A 896 -43.23 -12.59 16.43
C THR A 896 -43.89 -11.70 17.46
N GLU A 897 -43.58 -10.40 17.50
CA GLU A 897 -44.34 -9.47 18.33
C GLU A 897 -45.57 -8.94 17.59
N LYS A 898 -46.75 -9.40 18.02
CA LYS A 898 -47.90 -8.54 18.31
C LYS A 898 -48.87 -9.24 19.24
N THR A 899 -49.14 -8.62 20.39
CA THR A 899 -50.13 -9.01 21.38
C THR A 899 -51.49 -8.33 21.17
N GLU A 900 -52.50 -8.97 21.77
CA GLU A 900 -53.87 -8.54 22.14
C GLU A 900 -54.99 -8.68 21.09
N THR A 901 -55.83 -9.71 21.26
CA THR A 901 -57.12 -9.57 21.99
C THR A 901 -57.72 -10.95 22.29
N ASP A 902 -58.31 -11.07 23.49
CA ASP A 902 -59.07 -12.22 23.99
C ASP A 902 -60.32 -12.51 23.12
N GLU A 903 -60.66 -13.79 22.92
CA GLU A 903 -62.03 -14.32 23.04
C GLU A 903 -62.06 -15.86 22.81
N GLU A 904 -63.12 -16.47 23.36
CA GLU A 904 -63.29 -17.86 23.78
C GLU A 904 -63.43 -18.95 22.68
N GLU A 905 -63.21 -20.19 23.13
CA GLU A 905 -63.74 -21.50 22.69
C GLU A 905 -64.23 -21.73 21.25
N SER A 906 -63.69 -22.76 20.58
CA SER A 906 -64.43 -24.01 20.37
C SER A 906 -63.58 -25.08 19.70
N ALA A 907 -63.69 -26.30 20.22
CA ALA A 907 -63.15 -27.51 19.62
C ALA A 907 -63.95 -27.88 18.36
N TRP A 908 -63.27 -28.09 17.23
CA TRP A 908 -63.77 -28.90 16.12
C TRP A 908 -62.66 -29.79 15.55
N THR A 909 -62.91 -31.09 15.64
CA THR A 909 -62.22 -32.18 14.96
C THR A 909 -62.54 -32.13 13.45
N ASN A 910 -61.60 -32.54 12.59
CA ASN A 910 -61.78 -33.59 11.56
C ASN A 910 -60.78 -33.51 10.41
N ASP A 911 -60.19 -34.67 10.13
CA ASP A 911 -60.02 -35.34 8.83
C ASP A 911 -59.50 -34.56 7.62
N PHE A 912 -58.33 -35.03 7.18
CA PHE A 912 -57.70 -34.76 5.89
C PHE A 912 -58.59 -35.27 4.74
N ASN A 913 -59.15 -34.37 3.94
CA ASN A 913 -60.03 -34.69 2.83
C ASN A 913 -59.24 -34.74 1.49
N TRP A 914 -58.94 -35.95 0.99
CA TRP A 914 -58.13 -36.18 -0.21
C TRP A 914 -58.77 -35.74 -1.55
N LEU A 915 -59.99 -35.19 -1.52
CA LEU A 915 -60.78 -34.84 -2.71
C LEU A 915 -60.70 -33.36 -3.14
N ILE A 916 -59.89 -32.51 -2.49
CA ILE A 916 -59.78 -31.07 -2.84
C ILE A 916 -58.58 -30.76 -3.76
N LEU A 917 -57.62 -31.68 -3.92
CA LEU A 917 -56.47 -31.48 -4.82
C LEU A 917 -56.85 -31.52 -6.32
N PRO A 918 -57.77 -32.40 -6.79
CA PRO A 918 -58.19 -32.39 -8.19
C PRO A 918 -59.05 -31.17 -8.56
N SER A 919 -59.88 -30.65 -7.64
CA SER A 919 -60.78 -29.52 -7.92
C SER A 919 -60.04 -28.19 -8.06
N LEU A 920 -58.92 -27.99 -7.34
CA LEU A 920 -58.04 -26.82 -7.49
C LEU A 920 -57.30 -26.79 -8.84
N ILE A 921 -56.80 -27.94 -9.30
CA ILE A 921 -56.12 -28.06 -10.60
C ILE A 921 -57.11 -27.92 -11.76
N THR A 922 -58.33 -28.44 -11.60
CA THR A 922 -59.39 -28.30 -12.60
C THR A 922 -59.94 -26.86 -12.67
N ALA A 923 -60.07 -26.17 -11.53
CA ALA A 923 -60.49 -24.77 -11.48
C ALA A 923 -59.46 -23.82 -12.12
N LEU A 924 -58.16 -24.05 -11.88
CA LEU A 924 -57.09 -23.27 -12.50
C LEU A 924 -57.04 -23.48 -14.03
N SER A 925 -57.28 -24.70 -14.48
CA SER A 925 -57.32 -25.06 -15.91
C SER A 925 -58.52 -24.43 -16.64
N ILE A 926 -59.68 -24.33 -15.97
CA ILE A 926 -60.88 -23.67 -16.52
C ILE A 926 -60.69 -22.15 -16.61
N ILE A 927 -60.01 -21.52 -15.64
CA ILE A 927 -59.72 -20.08 -15.67
C ILE A 927 -58.79 -19.73 -16.85
N ILE A 928 -57.75 -20.54 -17.09
CA ILE A 928 -56.82 -20.35 -18.20
C ILE A 928 -57.52 -20.56 -19.56
N ALA A 929 -58.43 -21.54 -19.66
CA ALA A 929 -59.22 -21.79 -20.87
C ALA A 929 -60.23 -20.67 -21.15
N VAL A 930 -60.88 -20.10 -20.13
CA VAL A 930 -61.85 -19.00 -20.26
C VAL A 930 -61.16 -17.70 -20.67
N ILE A 931 -59.97 -17.40 -20.13
CA ILE A 931 -59.17 -16.22 -20.52
C ILE A 931 -58.67 -16.36 -21.97
N GLY A 932 -58.20 -17.54 -22.37
CA GLY A 932 -57.77 -17.81 -23.75
C GLY A 932 -58.91 -17.73 -24.79
N PHE A 933 -60.14 -18.10 -24.41
CA PHE A 933 -61.31 -18.02 -25.29
C PHE A 933 -61.81 -16.58 -25.51
N TYR A 934 -61.72 -15.70 -24.50
CA TYR A 934 -62.15 -14.30 -24.60
C TYR A 934 -61.17 -13.40 -25.36
N VAL A 935 -59.87 -13.70 -25.34
CA VAL A 935 -58.85 -12.92 -26.08
C VAL A 935 -58.92 -13.15 -27.60
N LYS A 936 -59.56 -14.24 -28.07
CA LYS A 936 -59.61 -14.59 -29.50
C LYS A 936 -60.80 -14.00 -30.28
N LYS A 937 -61.73 -13.24 -29.66
CA LYS A 937 -63.01 -12.85 -30.31
C LYS A 937 -63.39 -11.36 -30.24
N ILE A 938 -62.46 -10.41 -30.10
CA ILE A 938 -62.79 -8.98 -30.14
C ILE A 938 -61.88 -8.22 -31.10
N ASN A 939 -62.45 -7.82 -32.25
CA ASN A 939 -61.93 -6.80 -33.16
C ASN A 939 -62.30 -5.40 -32.64
N PHE A 940 -61.32 -4.55 -32.37
CA PHE A 940 -61.56 -3.16 -31.99
C PHE A 940 -61.70 -2.24 -33.22
N ASN A 941 -62.93 -1.82 -33.52
CA ASN A 941 -63.23 -0.71 -34.42
C ASN A 941 -63.16 0.65 -33.69
N LYS A 942 -62.55 1.64 -34.36
CA LYS A 942 -62.18 3.01 -33.91
C LYS A 942 -63.36 3.90 -33.48
N LYS A 943 -63.19 4.75 -32.43
CA LYS A 943 -63.71 6.15 -32.27
C LYS A 943 -62.94 6.92 -31.15
N PRO A 944 -63.12 8.24 -30.95
CA PRO A 944 -62.59 9.38 -31.71
C PRO A 944 -61.48 10.15 -30.96
N LYS A 945 -60.72 10.96 -31.71
CA LYS A 945 -59.53 11.70 -31.27
C LYS A 945 -59.85 12.87 -30.33
N ILE A 946 -59.23 12.89 -29.15
CA ILE A 946 -58.92 14.12 -28.40
C ILE A 946 -57.42 14.38 -28.61
N LYS A 947 -57.08 15.49 -29.28
CA LYS A 947 -55.71 15.89 -29.55
C LYS A 947 -55.09 16.50 -28.29
N THR A 948 -54.28 15.73 -27.58
CA THR A 948 -53.21 16.25 -26.71
C THR A 948 -51.88 15.83 -27.32
N LYS A 949 -50.94 16.77 -27.44
CA LYS A 949 -49.64 16.59 -28.11
C LYS A 949 -48.63 15.87 -27.18
N TYR A 950 -49.01 14.71 -26.64
CA TYR A 950 -48.17 13.79 -25.85
C TYR A 950 -48.75 12.37 -25.92
N ASP A 951 -47.99 11.42 -26.49
CA ASP A 951 -48.44 10.04 -26.78
C ASP A 951 -47.85 9.07 -25.74
N ARG A 952 -48.68 8.66 -24.76
CA ARG A 952 -48.31 7.75 -23.65
C ARG A 952 -48.06 6.30 -24.10
N ARG A 953 -48.49 5.88 -25.30
CA ARG A 953 -48.31 4.51 -25.79
C ARG A 953 -46.92 4.28 -26.38
N LYS A 954 -46.35 5.29 -27.04
CA LYS A 954 -44.98 5.25 -27.57
C LYS A 954 -43.88 5.18 -26.51
N THR A 955 -44.15 5.60 -25.28
CA THR A 955 -43.24 5.51 -24.14
C THR A 955 -43.34 4.13 -23.47
N LEU A 956 -44.57 3.60 -23.30
CA LEU A 956 -44.78 2.27 -22.74
C LEU A 956 -44.27 1.13 -23.65
N ASP A 957 -44.45 1.23 -24.97
CA ASP A 957 -43.95 0.24 -25.93
C ASP A 957 -42.41 0.23 -26.00
N LYS A 958 -41.75 1.38 -25.78
CA LYS A 958 -40.28 1.47 -25.69
C LYS A 958 -39.73 0.89 -24.39
N ASP A 959 -40.43 1.08 -23.26
CA ASP A 959 -40.03 0.52 -21.96
C ASP A 959 -40.24 -1.00 -21.86
N ILE A 960 -41.21 -1.55 -22.61
CA ILE A 960 -41.45 -3.01 -22.70
C ILE A 960 -40.38 -3.66 -23.59
N ASP A 961 -40.12 -3.10 -24.78
CA ASP A 961 -39.10 -3.61 -25.72
C ASP A 961 -37.66 -3.56 -25.15
N LYS A 962 -37.38 -2.59 -24.26
CA LYS A 962 -36.10 -2.49 -23.54
C LYS A 962 -35.98 -3.47 -22.37
N ARG A 963 -37.06 -3.70 -21.61
CA ARG A 963 -37.09 -4.71 -20.53
C ARG A 963 -36.93 -6.13 -21.05
N GLU A 964 -37.54 -6.45 -22.19
CA GLU A 964 -37.34 -7.73 -22.87
C GLU A 964 -35.89 -7.93 -23.33
N LYS A 965 -35.22 -6.86 -23.79
CA LYS A 965 -33.79 -6.89 -24.17
C LYS A 965 -32.83 -7.06 -23.00
N ILE A 966 -33.12 -6.46 -21.83
CA ILE A 966 -32.34 -6.67 -20.61
C ILE A 966 -32.55 -8.09 -20.10
N ALA A 967 -33.79 -8.59 -20.07
CA ALA A 967 -34.10 -9.95 -19.64
C ALA A 967 -33.40 -11.01 -20.51
N LEU A 968 -33.37 -10.83 -21.83
CA LEU A 968 -32.66 -11.73 -22.74
C LEU A 968 -31.13 -11.71 -22.51
N ARG A 969 -30.54 -10.52 -22.29
CA ARG A 969 -29.11 -10.39 -21.97
C ARG A 969 -28.75 -11.00 -20.62
N GLN A 970 -29.61 -10.84 -19.62
CA GLN A 970 -29.45 -11.48 -18.32
C GLN A 970 -29.50 -13.00 -18.43
N GLN A 971 -30.40 -13.55 -19.24
CA GLN A 971 -30.44 -14.98 -19.51
C GLN A 971 -29.15 -15.49 -20.17
N ILE A 972 -28.56 -14.72 -21.10
CA ILE A 972 -27.28 -15.08 -21.72
C ILE A 972 -26.14 -15.03 -20.69
N ILE A 973 -26.14 -14.06 -19.77
CA ILE A 973 -25.17 -14.01 -18.66
C ILE A 973 -25.32 -15.24 -17.76
N ASP A 974 -26.56 -15.65 -17.44
CA ASP A 974 -26.81 -16.83 -16.60
C ASP A 974 -26.32 -18.13 -17.29
N GLU A 975 -26.52 -18.26 -18.60
CA GLU A 975 -26.00 -19.37 -19.42
C GLU A 975 -24.46 -19.37 -19.49
N LEU A 976 -23.82 -18.21 -19.69
CA LEU A 976 -22.36 -18.08 -19.71
C LEU A 976 -21.74 -18.32 -18.32
N ASN A 977 -22.41 -17.92 -17.24
CA ASN A 977 -21.99 -18.22 -15.87
C ASN A 977 -22.10 -19.73 -15.55
N ALA A 978 -23.12 -20.41 -16.09
CA ALA A 978 -23.20 -21.86 -15.99
C ALA A 978 -22.06 -22.56 -16.75
N GLU A 979 -21.68 -22.06 -17.94
CA GLU A 979 -20.53 -22.55 -18.69
C GLU A 979 -19.20 -22.26 -17.95
N LEU A 980 -19.05 -21.08 -17.34
CA LEU A 980 -17.89 -20.72 -16.54
C LEU A 980 -17.70 -21.69 -15.37
N LYS A 981 -18.79 -22.05 -14.70
CA LYS A 981 -18.80 -23.06 -13.62
C LYS A 981 -18.38 -24.44 -14.15
N SER A 982 -18.89 -24.86 -15.31
CA SER A 982 -18.49 -26.12 -15.95
C SER A 982 -16.99 -26.15 -16.28
N ILE A 983 -16.42 -25.04 -16.74
CA ILE A 983 -14.98 -24.93 -17.03
C ILE A 983 -14.14 -24.96 -15.75
N ASP A 984 -14.62 -24.35 -14.67
CA ASP A 984 -13.95 -24.41 -13.37
C ASP A 984 -13.92 -25.85 -12.82
N ASP A 985 -15.01 -26.60 -12.98
CA ASP A 985 -15.07 -28.02 -12.64
C ASP A 985 -14.11 -28.85 -13.55
N GLU A 986 -14.04 -28.57 -14.86
CA GLU A 986 -13.11 -29.20 -15.80
C GLU A 986 -11.63 -28.91 -15.44
N ILE A 987 -11.29 -27.68 -15.06
CA ILE A 987 -9.94 -27.29 -14.62
C ILE A 987 -9.57 -28.00 -13.32
N ALA A 988 -10.50 -28.07 -12.36
CA ALA A 988 -10.27 -28.76 -11.09
C ALA A 988 -10.00 -30.26 -11.31
N GLU A 989 -10.79 -30.91 -12.15
CA GLU A 989 -10.60 -32.32 -12.48
C GLU A 989 -9.31 -32.56 -13.29
N TYR A 990 -9.00 -31.68 -14.25
CA TYR A 990 -7.73 -31.77 -15.00
C TYR A 990 -6.51 -31.66 -14.08
N ASN A 991 -6.50 -30.68 -13.18
CA ASN A 991 -5.41 -30.50 -12.22
C ASN A 991 -5.28 -31.71 -11.28
N ARG A 992 -6.40 -32.25 -10.80
CA ARG A 992 -6.42 -33.46 -9.96
C ARG A 992 -5.78 -34.66 -10.67
N LEU A 993 -6.16 -34.88 -11.94
CA LEU A 993 -5.63 -35.98 -12.76
C LEU A 993 -4.15 -35.76 -13.12
N ALA A 994 -3.74 -34.52 -13.41
CA ALA A 994 -2.36 -34.16 -13.71
C ALA A 994 -1.45 -34.33 -12.48
N GLU A 995 -1.89 -33.90 -11.30
CA GLU A 995 -1.18 -34.10 -10.03
C GLU A 995 -1.02 -35.59 -9.72
N GLN A 996 -2.10 -36.37 -9.83
CA GLN A 996 -2.06 -37.81 -9.58
C GLN A 996 -1.06 -38.51 -10.51
N LYS A 997 -1.09 -38.20 -11.81
CA LYS A 997 -0.16 -38.74 -12.80
C LYS A 997 1.29 -38.34 -12.52
N LEU A 998 1.53 -37.10 -12.08
CA LEU A 998 2.86 -36.61 -11.75
C LEU A 998 3.42 -37.32 -10.50
N GLU A 999 2.60 -37.54 -9.47
CA GLU A 999 3.00 -38.26 -8.26
C GLU A 999 3.27 -39.74 -8.53
N GLU A 1000 2.42 -40.40 -9.33
CA GLU A 1000 2.68 -41.78 -9.80
C GLU A 1000 4.00 -41.88 -10.58
N MET A 1001 4.28 -40.91 -11.45
CA MET A 1001 5.55 -40.84 -12.18
C MET A 1001 6.74 -40.59 -11.26
N LYS A 1002 6.63 -39.68 -10.26
CA LYS A 1002 7.69 -39.41 -9.28
C LYS A 1002 7.99 -40.64 -8.44
N ALA A 1003 6.96 -41.36 -7.98
CA ALA A 1003 7.12 -42.58 -7.21
C ALA A 1003 7.85 -43.69 -8.01
N GLN A 1004 7.46 -43.90 -9.27
CA GLN A 1004 8.13 -44.84 -10.16
C GLN A 1004 9.59 -44.44 -10.44
N ILE A 1005 9.83 -43.15 -10.70
CA ILE A 1005 11.18 -42.64 -10.92
C ILE A 1005 12.04 -42.80 -9.66
N LEU A 1006 11.49 -42.59 -8.47
CA LEU A 1006 12.20 -42.74 -7.20
C LEU A 1006 12.62 -44.20 -6.96
N GLU A 1007 11.71 -45.16 -7.15
CA GLU A 1007 12.00 -46.60 -7.00
C GLU A 1007 13.08 -47.06 -8.01
N GLU A 1008 13.01 -46.58 -9.25
CA GLU A 1008 14.02 -46.86 -10.27
C GLU A 1008 15.36 -46.19 -9.94
N LYS A 1009 15.38 -44.93 -9.48
CA LYS A 1009 16.60 -44.23 -9.05
C LYS A 1009 17.29 -44.96 -7.90
N GLN A 1010 16.54 -45.40 -6.89
CA GLN A 1010 17.07 -46.22 -5.79
C GLN A 1010 17.68 -47.54 -6.30
N THR A 1011 17.07 -48.17 -7.31
CA THR A 1011 17.60 -49.39 -7.93
C THR A 1011 18.86 -49.12 -8.75
N ILE A 1012 18.93 -47.99 -9.46
CA ILE A 1012 20.11 -47.57 -10.20
C ILE A 1012 21.27 -47.21 -9.26
N GLU A 1013 21.00 -46.49 -8.16
CA GLU A 1013 22.00 -46.15 -7.16
C GLU A 1013 22.58 -47.39 -6.46
N ARG A 1014 21.76 -48.40 -6.17
CA ARG A 1014 22.25 -49.71 -5.70
C ARG A 1014 23.22 -50.35 -6.70
N LYS A 1015 22.91 -50.30 -8.01
CA LYS A 1015 23.79 -50.84 -9.06
C LYS A 1015 25.09 -50.04 -9.20
N LYS A 1016 25.06 -48.71 -9.00
CA LYS A 1016 26.27 -47.88 -8.98
C LYS A 1016 27.16 -48.24 -7.79
N LEU A 1017 26.57 -48.43 -6.61
CA LEU A 1017 27.31 -48.87 -5.41
C LEU A 1017 27.96 -50.25 -5.62
N GLU A 1018 27.24 -51.19 -6.25
CA GLU A 1018 27.82 -52.50 -6.65
C GLU A 1018 29.00 -52.34 -7.63
N ILE A 1019 28.91 -51.42 -8.59
CA ILE A 1019 30.01 -51.11 -9.52
C ILE A 1019 31.20 -50.50 -8.78
N GLU A 1020 30.95 -49.59 -7.83
CA GLU A 1020 32.01 -48.99 -7.01
C GLU A 1020 32.72 -50.03 -6.13
N ILE A 1021 31.96 -50.95 -5.52
CA ILE A 1021 32.51 -52.08 -4.78
C ILE A 1021 33.37 -52.95 -5.70
N LYS A 1022 32.89 -53.30 -6.90
CA LYS A 1022 33.67 -54.07 -7.90
C LYS A 1022 34.94 -53.36 -8.32
N LYS A 1023 34.94 -52.03 -8.47
CA LYS A 1023 36.14 -51.22 -8.74
C LYS A 1023 37.13 -51.33 -7.58
N LYS A 1024 36.68 -51.18 -6.34
CA LYS A 1024 37.52 -51.29 -5.13
C LYS A 1024 38.11 -52.69 -4.98
N GLU A 1025 37.31 -53.73 -5.18
CA GLU A 1025 37.75 -55.13 -5.13
C GLU A 1025 38.77 -55.44 -6.23
N ALA A 1026 38.53 -54.99 -7.46
CA ALA A 1026 39.46 -55.18 -8.58
C ALA A 1026 40.80 -54.47 -8.32
N THR A 1027 40.79 -53.25 -7.77
CA THR A 1027 42.00 -52.52 -7.41
C THR A 1027 42.74 -53.18 -6.24
N ALA A 1028 42.04 -53.63 -5.19
CA ALA A 1028 42.66 -54.31 -4.05
C ALA A 1028 43.27 -55.67 -4.43
N GLU A 1029 42.60 -56.43 -5.29
CA GLU A 1029 43.12 -57.69 -5.81
C GLU A 1029 44.33 -57.45 -6.73
N ARG A 1030 44.32 -56.37 -7.54
CA ARG A 1030 45.48 -55.95 -8.34
C ARG A 1030 46.67 -55.57 -7.45
N GLU A 1031 46.46 -54.82 -6.38
CA GLU A 1031 47.49 -54.47 -5.39
C GLU A 1031 48.08 -55.71 -4.71
N LYS A 1032 47.24 -56.69 -4.39
CA LYS A 1032 47.67 -57.97 -3.81
C LYS A 1032 48.52 -58.78 -4.79
N GLN A 1033 48.12 -58.84 -6.07
CA GLN A 1033 48.88 -59.49 -7.12
C GLN A 1033 50.23 -58.80 -7.37
N LEU A 1034 50.27 -57.47 -7.37
CA LEU A 1034 51.50 -56.67 -7.49
C LEU A 1034 52.48 -56.91 -6.34
N LYS A 1035 51.98 -57.08 -5.10
CA LYS A 1035 52.80 -57.45 -3.93
C LYS A 1035 53.35 -58.88 -4.01
N ALA A 1036 52.58 -59.82 -4.57
CA ALA A 1036 52.97 -61.21 -4.70
C ALA A 1036 53.94 -61.48 -5.87
N ASN A 1037 53.87 -60.68 -6.94
CA ASN A 1037 54.78 -60.76 -8.08
C ASN A 1037 55.09 -59.35 -8.64
N PRO A 1038 56.18 -58.72 -8.19
CA PRO A 1038 56.56 -57.37 -8.62
C PRO A 1038 56.82 -57.21 -10.13
N GLU A 1039 57.12 -58.30 -10.84
CA GLU A 1039 57.33 -58.28 -12.30
C GLU A 1039 56.01 -58.09 -13.10
N LEU A 1040 54.84 -58.18 -12.44
CA LEU A 1040 53.54 -57.90 -13.09
C LEU A 1040 53.36 -56.43 -13.50
N VAL A 1041 54.19 -55.51 -12.97
CA VAL A 1041 54.21 -54.07 -13.37
C VAL A 1041 54.76 -53.89 -14.78
N SER A 1042 55.72 -54.72 -15.21
CA SER A 1042 56.35 -54.63 -16.54
C SER A 1042 55.61 -55.44 -17.61
N ASN A 1043 54.57 -56.19 -17.23
CA ASN A 1043 53.72 -56.93 -18.16
C ASN A 1043 52.62 -56.04 -18.76
N ALA A 1044 52.93 -55.42 -19.91
CA ALA A 1044 52.02 -54.54 -20.64
C ALA A 1044 50.66 -55.18 -21.01
N LYS A 1045 50.56 -56.51 -21.07
CA LYS A 1045 49.29 -57.20 -21.35
C LYS A 1045 48.36 -57.20 -20.13
N ALA A 1046 48.90 -57.48 -18.95
CA ALA A 1046 48.14 -57.49 -17.70
C ALA A 1046 47.61 -56.09 -17.33
N GLU A 1047 48.42 -55.06 -17.54
CA GLU A 1047 48.03 -53.67 -17.29
C GLU A 1047 46.89 -53.23 -18.22
N LYS A 1048 46.99 -53.59 -19.50
CA LYS A 1048 45.94 -53.29 -20.49
C LYS A 1048 44.63 -54.03 -20.21
N GLU A 1049 44.67 -55.22 -19.60
CA GLU A 1049 43.48 -55.97 -19.19
C GLU A 1049 42.79 -55.36 -17.96
N PHE A 1050 43.56 -54.86 -16.99
CA PHE A 1050 43.04 -54.13 -15.82
C PHE A 1050 42.38 -52.80 -16.21
N GLU A 1051 43.06 -52.00 -17.05
CA GLU A 1051 42.50 -50.75 -17.59
C GLU A 1051 41.22 -50.96 -18.41
N ARG A 1052 41.16 -52.08 -19.17
CA ARG A 1052 39.93 -52.46 -19.89
C ARG A 1052 38.77 -52.79 -18.95
N LEU A 1053 39.04 -53.42 -17.81
CA LEU A 1053 38.03 -53.75 -16.80
C LEU A 1053 37.48 -52.48 -16.14
N LEU A 1054 38.35 -51.57 -15.70
CA LEU A 1054 37.92 -50.29 -15.11
C LEU A 1054 37.14 -49.45 -16.13
N SER A 1055 37.64 -49.32 -17.36
CA SER A 1055 36.92 -48.63 -18.45
C SER A 1055 35.57 -49.26 -18.77
N HIS A 1056 35.42 -50.58 -18.67
CA HIS A 1056 34.14 -51.26 -18.85
C HIS A 1056 33.15 -50.90 -17.72
N LEU A 1057 33.61 -50.88 -16.47
CA LEU A 1057 32.81 -50.49 -15.30
C LEU A 1057 32.41 -49.00 -15.36
N ASP A 1058 33.30 -48.11 -15.78
CA ASP A 1058 32.99 -46.68 -16.01
C ASP A 1058 31.90 -46.48 -17.07
N LYS A 1059 31.95 -47.25 -18.17
CA LYS A 1059 30.92 -47.21 -19.21
C LYS A 1059 29.56 -47.71 -18.69
N GLN A 1060 29.54 -48.71 -17.81
CA GLN A 1060 28.31 -49.18 -17.18
C GLN A 1060 27.72 -48.12 -16.25
N GLU A 1061 28.55 -47.46 -15.44
CA GLU A 1061 28.14 -46.37 -14.56
C GLU A 1061 27.60 -45.16 -15.35
N MET A 1062 28.29 -44.77 -16.43
CA MET A 1062 27.85 -43.67 -17.30
C MET A 1062 26.52 -43.99 -18.02
N SER A 1063 26.31 -45.24 -18.41
CA SER A 1063 25.04 -45.72 -18.98
C SER A 1063 23.89 -45.63 -17.96
N LEU A 1064 24.16 -45.98 -16.70
CA LEU A 1064 23.20 -45.84 -15.59
C LEU A 1064 22.88 -44.37 -15.30
N GLN A 1065 23.88 -43.48 -15.31
CA GLN A 1065 23.66 -42.04 -15.16
C GLN A 1065 22.81 -41.45 -16.30
N LYS A 1066 23.04 -41.91 -17.54
CA LYS A 1066 22.23 -41.50 -18.70
C LYS A 1066 20.76 -41.91 -18.55
N GLN A 1067 20.49 -43.08 -17.96
CA GLN A 1067 19.12 -43.54 -17.70
C GLN A 1067 18.39 -42.66 -16.68
N ILE A 1068 19.08 -42.21 -15.62
CA ILE A 1068 18.53 -41.23 -14.65
C ILE A 1068 18.16 -39.93 -15.37
N ASN A 1069 19.08 -39.36 -16.14
CA ASN A 1069 18.85 -38.09 -16.84
C ASN A 1069 17.69 -38.18 -17.85
N GLN A 1070 17.54 -39.31 -18.56
CA GLN A 1070 16.42 -39.53 -19.49
C GLN A 1070 15.05 -39.53 -18.78
N LYS A 1071 14.99 -40.01 -17.53
CA LYS A 1071 13.75 -40.06 -16.74
C LYS A 1071 13.39 -38.68 -16.21
N ASP A 1072 14.36 -37.89 -15.78
CA ASP A 1072 14.15 -36.50 -15.37
C ASP A 1072 13.66 -35.64 -16.54
N VAL A 1073 14.21 -35.82 -17.75
CA VAL A 1073 13.71 -35.15 -18.97
C VAL A 1073 12.28 -35.57 -19.30
N LYS A 1074 11.90 -36.84 -19.11
CA LYS A 1074 10.53 -37.32 -19.34
C LYS A 1074 9.52 -36.73 -18.34
N LEU A 1075 9.94 -36.54 -17.09
CA LEU A 1075 9.13 -35.87 -16.06
C LEU A 1075 8.89 -34.40 -16.45
N GLU A 1076 9.93 -33.70 -16.88
CA GLU A 1076 9.85 -32.29 -17.22
C GLU A 1076 9.02 -32.03 -18.49
N THR A 1077 9.22 -32.84 -19.53
CA THR A 1077 8.39 -32.77 -20.75
C THR A 1077 6.90 -33.05 -20.49
N THR A 1078 6.58 -33.86 -19.47
CA THR A 1078 5.18 -34.12 -19.07
C THR A 1078 4.57 -32.92 -18.36
N LYS A 1079 5.32 -32.26 -17.46
CA LYS A 1079 4.88 -31.01 -16.80
C LYS A 1079 4.58 -29.90 -17.81
N GLU A 1080 5.47 -29.71 -18.78
CA GLU A 1080 5.29 -28.69 -19.82
C GLU A 1080 4.07 -28.97 -20.73
N ALA A 1081 3.80 -30.25 -21.03
CA ALA A 1081 2.59 -30.63 -21.76
C ALA A 1081 1.31 -30.34 -20.96
N ASP A 1082 1.32 -30.62 -19.65
CA ASP A 1082 0.17 -30.36 -18.77
C ASP A 1082 -0.08 -28.85 -18.59
N LYS A 1083 0.99 -28.06 -18.48
CA LYS A 1083 0.92 -26.58 -18.47
C LYS A 1083 0.34 -26.01 -19.76
N SER A 1084 0.75 -26.55 -20.92
CA SER A 1084 0.23 -26.15 -22.23
C SER A 1084 -1.27 -26.47 -22.37
N ASN A 1085 -1.72 -27.61 -21.87
CA ASN A 1085 -3.14 -27.96 -21.90
C ASN A 1085 -3.97 -27.12 -20.92
N LEU A 1086 -3.45 -26.83 -19.72
CA LEU A 1086 -4.09 -25.93 -18.75
C LEU A 1086 -4.28 -24.51 -19.34
N SER A 1087 -3.31 -24.01 -20.11
CA SER A 1087 -3.42 -22.73 -20.81
C SER A 1087 -4.67 -22.65 -21.69
N LYS A 1088 -5.04 -23.73 -22.39
CA LYS A 1088 -6.23 -23.77 -23.26
C LYS A 1088 -7.53 -23.62 -22.48
N PHE A 1089 -7.61 -24.22 -21.28
CA PHE A 1089 -8.77 -24.07 -20.41
C PHE A 1089 -8.86 -22.63 -19.85
N LEU A 1090 -7.72 -22.05 -19.48
CA LEU A 1090 -7.66 -20.66 -19.00
C LEU A 1090 -8.01 -19.64 -20.10
N GLU A 1091 -7.56 -19.86 -21.34
CA GLU A 1091 -7.93 -19.04 -22.50
C GLU A 1091 -9.44 -19.09 -22.77
N ARG A 1092 -10.07 -20.28 -22.66
CA ARG A 1092 -11.53 -20.43 -22.78
C ARG A 1092 -12.28 -19.72 -21.66
N LYS A 1093 -11.79 -19.83 -20.42
CA LYS A 1093 -12.35 -19.14 -19.25
C LYS A 1093 -12.31 -17.62 -19.42
N GLU A 1094 -11.17 -17.10 -19.89
CA GLU A 1094 -10.96 -15.67 -20.11
C GLU A 1094 -11.83 -15.15 -21.26
N PHE A 1095 -12.01 -15.93 -22.32
CA PHE A 1095 -12.93 -15.60 -23.41
C PHE A 1095 -14.37 -15.41 -22.91
N ILE A 1096 -14.88 -16.33 -22.08
CA ILE A 1096 -16.25 -16.25 -21.55
C ILE A 1096 -16.41 -15.07 -20.58
N LYS A 1097 -15.43 -14.81 -19.72
CA LYS A 1097 -15.44 -13.63 -18.84
C LYS A 1097 -15.51 -12.32 -19.63
N ASN A 1098 -14.75 -12.21 -20.71
CA ASN A 1098 -14.77 -11.04 -21.57
C ASN A 1098 -16.14 -10.87 -22.27
N GLU A 1099 -16.80 -11.97 -22.66
CA GLU A 1099 -18.14 -11.89 -23.27
C GLU A 1099 -19.21 -11.50 -22.24
N ILE A 1100 -19.12 -11.98 -20.99
CA ILE A 1100 -19.98 -11.53 -19.88
C ILE A 1100 -19.81 -10.02 -19.65
N ALA A 1101 -18.56 -9.55 -19.48
CA ALA A 1101 -18.28 -8.13 -19.24
C ALA A 1101 -18.80 -7.21 -20.35
N LYS A 1102 -18.74 -7.68 -21.60
CA LYS A 1102 -19.29 -6.97 -22.76
C LYS A 1102 -20.82 -6.88 -22.70
N ILE A 1103 -21.51 -7.96 -22.31
CA ILE A 1103 -22.97 -7.96 -22.17
C ILE A 1103 -23.41 -7.10 -20.97
N GLU A 1104 -22.66 -7.11 -19.87
CA GLU A 1104 -22.89 -6.24 -18.71
C GLU A 1104 -22.74 -4.76 -19.08
N ALA A 1105 -21.72 -4.39 -19.86
CA ALA A 1105 -21.56 -3.04 -20.37
C ALA A 1105 -22.73 -2.62 -21.29
N GLU A 1106 -23.27 -3.53 -22.11
CA GLU A 1106 -24.48 -3.26 -22.91
C GLU A 1106 -25.72 -3.04 -22.03
N ILE A 1107 -25.84 -3.73 -20.89
CA ILE A 1107 -26.94 -3.50 -19.92
C ILE A 1107 -26.78 -2.13 -19.26
N GLU A 1108 -25.56 -1.76 -18.87
CA GLU A 1108 -25.27 -0.46 -18.24
C GLU A 1108 -25.54 0.71 -19.21
N GLU A 1109 -25.19 0.58 -20.49
CA GLU A 1109 -25.51 1.58 -21.52
C GLU A 1109 -27.02 1.78 -21.65
N ILE A 1110 -27.80 0.70 -21.64
CA ILE A 1110 -29.27 0.77 -21.68
C ILE A 1110 -29.83 1.46 -20.42
N ALA A 1111 -29.24 1.22 -19.24
CA ALA A 1111 -29.62 1.85 -17.98
C ALA A 1111 -29.25 3.36 -17.95
N LYS A 1112 -28.10 3.73 -18.51
CA LYS A 1112 -27.68 5.13 -18.63
C LYS A 1112 -28.59 5.92 -19.56
N GLU A 1113 -28.99 5.34 -20.70
CA GLU A 1113 -30.00 5.94 -21.57
C GLU A 1113 -31.34 6.19 -20.85
N GLU A 1114 -31.72 5.32 -19.90
CA GLU A 1114 -32.93 5.49 -19.08
C GLU A 1114 -32.79 6.65 -18.08
N ALA A 1115 -31.64 6.76 -17.41
CA ALA A 1115 -31.37 7.85 -16.48
C ALA A 1115 -31.37 9.22 -17.17
N GLU A 1116 -30.74 9.32 -18.35
CA GLU A 1116 -30.71 10.56 -19.14
C GLU A 1116 -32.13 10.97 -19.61
N MET A 1117 -32.93 10.00 -20.04
CA MET A 1117 -34.33 10.23 -20.43
C MET A 1117 -35.19 10.71 -19.25
N TRP A 1118 -34.97 10.17 -18.05
CA TRP A 1118 -35.66 10.60 -16.83
C TRP A 1118 -35.26 12.00 -16.37
N GLU A 1119 -33.99 12.38 -16.52
CA GLU A 1119 -33.51 13.73 -16.20
C GLU A 1119 -34.06 14.78 -17.19
N GLU A 1120 -34.09 14.48 -18.49
CA GLU A 1120 -34.75 15.33 -19.48
C GLU A 1120 -36.25 15.51 -19.17
N TYR A 1121 -36.92 14.43 -18.76
CA TYR A 1121 -38.32 14.49 -18.33
C TYR A 1121 -38.52 15.36 -17.07
N LYS A 1122 -37.66 15.23 -16.05
CA LYS A 1122 -37.70 16.08 -14.84
C LYS A 1122 -37.48 17.55 -15.18
N LYS A 1123 -36.52 17.86 -16.05
CA LYS A 1123 -36.23 19.22 -16.52
C LYS A 1123 -37.43 19.83 -17.26
N ALA A 1124 -38.01 19.09 -18.21
CA ALA A 1124 -39.20 19.52 -18.94
C ALA A 1124 -40.41 19.75 -18.01
N LYS A 1125 -40.56 18.93 -16.97
CA LYS A 1125 -41.62 19.09 -15.96
C LYS A 1125 -41.41 20.33 -15.08
N MET A 1126 -40.16 20.66 -14.74
CA MET A 1126 -39.82 21.89 -14.00
C MET A 1126 -40.07 23.15 -14.84
N GLU A 1127 -39.65 23.16 -16.10
CA GLU A 1127 -39.89 24.27 -17.03
C GLU A 1127 -41.40 24.50 -17.25
N ALA A 1128 -42.18 23.42 -17.36
CA ALA A 1128 -43.64 23.51 -17.44
C ALA A 1128 -44.28 24.08 -16.17
N LYS A 1129 -43.70 23.78 -14.98
CA LYS A 1129 -44.14 24.34 -13.69
C LYS A 1129 -43.81 25.82 -13.58
N GLN A 1130 -42.62 26.24 -14.02
CA GLN A 1130 -42.20 27.65 -14.08
C GLN A 1130 -43.08 28.47 -15.04
N ARG A 1131 -43.33 27.98 -16.26
CA ARG A 1131 -44.26 28.63 -17.20
C ARG A 1131 -45.68 28.77 -16.63
N LYS A 1132 -46.18 27.77 -15.89
CA LYS A 1132 -47.46 27.89 -15.19
C LYS A 1132 -47.45 28.97 -14.10
N ALA A 1133 -46.34 29.12 -13.37
CA ALA A 1133 -46.18 30.15 -12.36
C ALA A 1133 -46.11 31.55 -13.00
N GLU A 1134 -45.40 31.71 -14.12
CA GLU A 1134 -45.33 32.96 -14.89
C GLU A 1134 -46.68 33.37 -15.46
N ILE A 1135 -47.44 32.42 -16.03
CA ILE A 1135 -48.81 32.69 -16.52
C ILE A 1135 -49.75 33.08 -15.37
N LYS A 1136 -49.56 32.51 -14.17
CA LYS A 1136 -50.33 32.87 -12.97
C LYS A 1136 -49.95 34.27 -12.46
N ALA A 1137 -48.68 34.65 -12.53
CA ALA A 1137 -48.20 35.99 -12.20
C ALA A 1137 -48.68 37.06 -13.21
N GLN A 1138 -48.70 36.73 -14.50
CA GLN A 1138 -49.25 37.62 -15.53
C GLN A 1138 -50.76 37.84 -15.39
N LYS A 1139 -51.51 36.82 -14.96
CA LYS A 1139 -52.95 36.97 -14.65
C LYS A 1139 -53.22 37.77 -13.38
N ALA A 1140 -52.29 37.83 -12.42
CA ALA A 1140 -52.42 38.67 -11.23
C ALA A 1140 -52.22 40.17 -11.52
N ASN A 1141 -51.52 40.52 -12.60
CA ASN A 1141 -51.27 41.90 -13.02
C ASN A 1141 -52.31 42.48 -14.00
N GLN A 1142 -53.40 41.76 -14.26
CA GLN A 1142 -54.52 42.25 -15.07
C GLN A 1142 -55.84 42.15 -14.29
N THR A 1143 -56.07 43.05 -13.34
CA THR A 1143 -57.43 43.40 -12.91
C THR A 1143 -57.48 44.84 -12.41
N PRO A 1144 -58.10 45.79 -13.15
CA PRO A 1144 -58.65 47.00 -12.57
C PRO A 1144 -60.13 46.80 -12.21
N ALA A 1145 -60.51 47.33 -11.05
CA ALA A 1145 -61.85 47.32 -10.50
C ALA A 1145 -62.84 48.17 -11.32
N THR A 1146 -64.10 47.74 -11.41
CA THR A 1146 -65.24 48.68 -11.37
C THR A 1146 -66.52 48.00 -10.88
N LYS A 1147 -67.20 48.67 -9.95
CA LYS A 1147 -68.45 48.28 -9.29
C LYS A 1147 -69.68 48.50 -10.21
N SER A 1148 -70.69 47.65 -10.03
CA SER A 1148 -72.02 48.00 -9.46
C SER A 1148 -73.25 47.51 -10.23
N THR A 1149 -74.20 46.96 -9.43
CA THR A 1149 -75.67 46.89 -9.59
C THR A 1149 -76.22 46.01 -10.73
N LYS A 1150 -77.22 45.13 -10.53
CA LYS A 1150 -78.49 45.31 -9.81
C LYS A 1150 -79.20 43.93 -9.60
N ASN A 1151 -79.81 43.80 -8.42
CA ASN A 1151 -81.14 43.26 -8.12
C ASN A 1151 -81.55 41.77 -8.30
N LYS A 1152 -81.96 41.26 -7.12
CA LYS A 1152 -83.25 40.60 -6.77
C LYS A 1152 -83.49 39.15 -7.20
N ALA A 1153 -83.52 38.26 -6.19
CA ALA A 1153 -84.73 37.63 -5.62
C ALA A 1153 -84.28 36.43 -4.76
N THR A 1154 -84.34 36.49 -3.41
CA THR A 1154 -85.37 35.85 -2.53
C THR A 1154 -85.58 34.36 -2.81
N ASN A 1155 -85.54 33.41 -1.87
CA ASN A 1155 -85.80 33.49 -0.43
C ASN A 1155 -85.43 32.16 0.27
N LYS A 1156 -85.00 32.25 1.56
CA LYS A 1156 -85.38 31.48 2.77
C LYS A 1156 -85.39 29.94 2.74
N SER A 1157 -85.05 29.18 3.80
CA SER A 1157 -84.65 29.36 5.22
C SER A 1157 -84.21 27.96 5.69
N SER A 1158 -83.45 27.68 6.76
CA SER A 1158 -83.45 28.23 8.12
C SER A 1158 -82.30 27.64 8.97
N ASN A 1159 -81.65 28.51 9.77
CA ASN A 1159 -81.28 28.39 11.20
C ASN A 1159 -80.67 27.07 11.77
N LYS A 1160 -79.69 27.08 12.69
CA LYS A 1160 -79.43 28.02 13.79
C LYS A 1160 -78.06 27.78 14.48
N LYS A 1161 -77.45 28.90 14.94
CA LYS A 1161 -76.59 29.13 16.16
C LYS A 1161 -75.24 28.40 16.27
N SER A 1162 -74.17 28.96 16.86
CA SER A 1162 -73.87 30.25 17.56
C SER A 1162 -72.33 30.29 17.73
N THR A 1163 -71.65 31.37 17.35
CA THR A 1163 -70.91 32.35 18.22
C THR A 1163 -69.79 31.74 19.08
N GLN A 1164 -68.58 32.32 19.26
CA GLN A 1164 -68.15 33.72 19.33
C GLN A 1164 -66.59 33.75 19.43
N GLU A 1165 -65.95 34.81 18.90
CA GLU A 1165 -64.84 35.64 19.47
C GLU A 1165 -63.59 35.02 20.15
N LYS A 1166 -62.37 35.57 20.16
CA LYS A 1166 -61.65 36.75 19.59
C LYS A 1166 -60.19 36.67 20.16
N SER A 1167 -59.38 37.71 19.90
CA SER A 1167 -58.07 38.13 20.48
C SER A 1167 -56.82 37.43 19.90
N GLU A 1168 -55.89 38.14 19.22
CA GLU A 1168 -54.79 39.00 19.77
C GLU A 1168 -53.76 38.13 20.54
N GLU A 1169 -52.44 38.29 20.57
CA GLU A 1169 -51.40 39.19 20.03
C GLU A 1169 -50.05 38.62 20.59
N SER A 1170 -48.91 39.03 20.02
CA SER A 1170 -47.54 39.04 20.61
C SER A 1170 -46.66 37.77 20.77
N GLN A 1171 -45.42 37.92 20.26
CA GLN A 1171 -44.06 37.66 20.83
C GLN A 1171 -43.92 36.66 22.01
N ASP A 1172 -42.91 35.79 22.10
CA ASP A 1172 -41.48 36.11 22.19
C ASP A 1172 -40.56 34.86 22.04
N GLN A 1173 -39.32 35.11 21.57
CA GLN A 1173 -38.01 34.47 21.84
C GLN A 1173 -37.89 32.94 22.08
N ASN A 1174 -37.04 32.23 21.29
CA ASN A 1174 -35.59 32.11 21.58
C ASN A 1174 -34.80 31.28 20.53
N SER A 1175 -33.57 31.74 20.24
CA SER A 1175 -32.36 31.10 19.64
C SER A 1175 -32.52 30.22 18.38
N SER A 1176 -31.80 30.42 17.27
CA SER A 1176 -30.34 30.41 17.20
C SER A 1176 -29.81 31.05 15.89
N ASN A 1177 -28.51 31.35 15.93
CA ASN A 1177 -27.73 32.22 15.06
C ASN A 1177 -27.64 31.85 13.56
N ASN A 1178 -27.52 32.94 12.76
CA ASN A 1178 -26.70 33.09 11.55
C ASN A 1178 -25.49 32.11 11.53
N SER A 1179 -25.28 31.33 10.49
CA SER A 1179 -24.74 31.70 9.17
C SER A 1179 -23.39 32.44 9.19
N SER A 1180 -22.45 31.88 8.43
CA SER A 1180 -21.17 32.41 7.92
C SER A 1180 -19.95 32.35 8.86
N LYS A 1181 -19.33 31.17 8.94
CA LYS A 1181 -18.13 30.84 8.15
C LYS A 1181 -18.11 29.36 7.83
#